data_AF-A0A371LEN6-F1
#
_entry.id   AF-A0A371LEN6-F1
#
_cell.length_a   1.000
_cell.length_b   1.000
_cell.length_c   1.000
_cell.angle_alpha   90.00
_cell.angle_beta   90.00
_cell.angle_gamma   90.00
#
_symmetry.space_group_name_H-M   'P 1'
#
loop_
_entity.id
_entity.type
_entity.pdbx_description
1 polymer ?
#
loop_
_entity_poly.entity_id
_entity_poly.type
_entity_poly.pdbx_seq_one_letter_code
_entity_poly.pdbx_strand_id
1 'polypeptide(L)'
;MSTEHTIEDSIDKAATTVGSVWPIHSFVTANPLSGFEDMPFHEAVTQAADLVGGRGYPTPETFRAALDDGQIDPDVLASELADRGYEDDPETLLERMDAGVESEPSDAETDANTDTARVDRVLTKWLSAFLDEGQAHWPMPNREDGFYSAFRSMAAYDGQIPDDGIVADLPESPVETVEAALESYPQGQWVPIFEEQLAALPGWTGFIKQRAADGGEWQSTHPITLEGYLAARLALLDAFSVDVEPSTGPETPKADAADELADAFLSAWEASYRGEVVDRVAAESEALDDSDSAGRPDAQLVFCIDTRSEVIRRHIEDTGDYETHGYAGFFGIPMEYLGYDADVAVDACPPILDPQHHVSEVPTDRETKASHDRWSNLRETAGEVIESLKTNPATAFGFVESAGSGYGLALAARTLVPGRVSDLLGTADDAVPDNHEFCDQAVHRQHSYVGDLPVGLTDEEKVEYAANAFGLMGWEEFGRLVVFTGHASETANNPFDSSLDCGACAGNPGGPNARVLAAICNDETVKAELRDRGFDIPEDTVFVAGEHNTTTDEIDLFDGDVPESHADDLDQLRADLAVARENATAERAESMGADGSAGVRETERRAADWAETRPEWGLAGNAGFVIGPRELTSDLDLDGRAFLHSYDHSTDSDGDALEAILTGPMVVTQWINAQYYFSTVDNAVYGSGSKVTQNPVGNVGVYQGNGGDLMTGLPLQSLMAADDRPYHQPLRLSTIIHAPVDRVSDVLADHEELTELLDNDWLSLTVVDPTQDHRAFHYEEELTWTPASEQIAAEVEARPESPNAPAVADD
;
A
#
# COMPACT_ATOMS: atom_id res chain seq x y z
N MET A 1 -7.61 -37.83 17.13
CA MET A 1 -7.24 -36.44 17.43
C MET A 1 -8.24 -35.93 18.46
N SER A 2 -7.85 -35.04 19.37
CA SER A 2 -8.81 -34.44 20.32
C SER A 2 -9.82 -33.61 19.53
N THR A 3 -11.07 -33.49 20.00
CA THR A 3 -12.06 -32.58 19.38
C THR A 3 -11.52 -31.14 19.33
N GLU A 4 -10.83 -30.74 20.40
CA GLU A 4 -10.09 -29.47 20.52
C GLU A 4 -9.14 -29.21 19.33
N HIS A 5 -8.18 -30.12 19.11
CA HIS A 5 -7.24 -29.99 17.98
C HIS A 5 -7.94 -29.94 16.61
N THR A 6 -9.08 -30.62 16.48
CA THR A 6 -9.86 -30.58 15.24
C THR A 6 -10.55 -29.25 15.02
N ILE A 7 -11.02 -28.60 16.09
CA ILE A 7 -11.62 -27.26 16.04
C ILE A 7 -10.53 -26.24 15.68
N GLU A 8 -9.39 -26.28 16.37
CA GLU A 8 -8.23 -25.41 16.09
C GLU A 8 -7.80 -25.52 14.62
N ASP A 9 -7.54 -26.74 14.12
CA ASP A 9 -7.15 -26.97 12.71
C ASP A 9 -8.23 -26.45 11.72
N SER A 10 -9.50 -26.51 12.09
CA SER A 10 -10.60 -26.04 11.25
C SER A 10 -10.70 -24.51 11.24
N ILE A 11 -10.41 -23.86 12.37
CA ILE A 11 -10.35 -22.40 12.48
C ILE A 11 -9.16 -21.87 11.67
N ASP A 12 -7.98 -22.48 11.81
CA ASP A 12 -6.78 -22.09 11.07
C ASP A 12 -7.00 -22.22 9.57
N LYS A 13 -7.66 -23.30 9.13
CA LYS A 13 -8.04 -23.47 7.73
C LYS A 13 -9.03 -22.39 7.26
N ALA A 14 -10.09 -22.11 8.04
CA ALA A 14 -11.07 -21.10 7.67
C ALA A 14 -10.47 -19.69 7.62
N ALA A 15 -9.50 -19.40 8.49
CA ALA A 15 -8.84 -18.10 8.59
C ALA A 15 -7.97 -17.74 7.38
N THR A 16 -7.69 -18.67 6.47
CA THR A 16 -7.00 -18.36 5.20
C THR A 16 -7.88 -17.54 4.26
N THR A 17 -9.22 -17.62 4.38
CA THR A 17 -10.18 -16.89 3.53
C THR A 17 -10.33 -15.40 3.86
N VAL A 18 -9.70 -14.92 4.93
CA VAL A 18 -9.72 -13.51 5.35
C VAL A 18 -8.29 -12.99 5.45
N GLY A 19 -7.99 -11.92 4.70
CA GLY A 19 -6.70 -11.25 4.72
C GLY A 19 -6.37 -10.62 6.09
N SER A 20 -5.08 -10.43 6.37
CA SER A 20 -4.63 -9.65 7.53
C SER A 20 -4.95 -8.16 7.34
N VAL A 21 -5.24 -7.46 8.44
CA VAL A 21 -5.50 -6.01 8.43
C VAL A 21 -4.60 -5.36 9.48
N TRP A 22 -3.86 -4.33 9.08
CA TRP A 22 -2.93 -3.61 9.94
C TRP A 22 -3.61 -2.42 10.63
N PRO A 23 -3.09 -1.97 11.79
CA PRO A 23 -3.62 -0.79 12.44
C PRO A 23 -3.46 0.45 11.55
N ILE A 24 -4.43 1.35 11.60
CA ILE A 24 -4.48 2.53 10.73
C ILE A 24 -3.28 3.48 10.86
N HIS A 25 -2.57 3.48 11.99
CA HIS A 25 -1.35 4.29 12.18
C HIS A 25 -0.11 3.69 11.50
N SER A 26 -0.17 2.44 11.05
CA SER A 26 0.86 1.72 10.30
C SER A 26 0.18 0.96 9.16
N PHE A 27 -0.49 1.70 8.27
CA PHE A 27 -1.33 1.13 7.24
C PHE A 27 -0.47 0.45 6.18
N VAL A 28 -0.60 -0.87 6.10
CA VAL A 28 0.03 -1.69 5.09
C VAL A 28 -0.98 -2.03 4.01
N THR A 29 -0.67 -1.72 2.76
CA THR A 29 -1.44 -2.16 1.60
C THR A 29 -1.35 -3.68 1.45
N ALA A 30 -2.48 -4.34 1.24
CA ALA A 30 -2.54 -5.77 1.03
C ALA A 30 -3.57 -6.12 -0.04
N ASN A 31 -3.45 -7.32 -0.62
CA ASN A 31 -4.50 -7.89 -1.46
C ASN A 31 -5.75 -8.19 -0.61
N PRO A 32 -6.91 -7.54 -0.84
CA PRO A 32 -8.14 -7.83 -0.08
C PRO A 32 -8.63 -9.28 -0.23
N LEU A 33 -8.21 -9.96 -1.31
CA LEU A 33 -8.48 -11.38 -1.56
C LEU A 33 -7.26 -12.27 -1.27
N SER A 34 -6.35 -11.83 -0.40
CA SER A 34 -5.25 -12.66 0.08
C SER A 34 -5.77 -13.98 0.64
N GLY A 35 -5.19 -15.09 0.16
CA GLY A 35 -5.64 -16.45 0.48
C GLY A 35 -6.56 -17.10 -0.56
N PHE A 36 -6.89 -16.38 -1.65
CA PHE A 36 -7.48 -16.93 -2.87
C PHE A 36 -6.47 -16.95 -4.04
N GLU A 37 -5.20 -16.65 -3.77
CA GLU A 37 -4.16 -16.51 -4.80
C GLU A 37 -3.74 -17.87 -5.41
N ASP A 38 -4.12 -18.98 -4.76
CA ASP A 38 -3.92 -20.36 -5.20
C ASP A 38 -4.93 -20.84 -6.26
N MET A 39 -5.84 -19.97 -6.71
CA MET A 39 -6.78 -20.24 -7.79
C MET A 39 -6.80 -19.10 -8.82
N PRO A 40 -7.26 -19.38 -10.05
CA PRO A 40 -7.38 -18.37 -11.09
C PRO A 40 -8.21 -17.17 -10.63
N PHE A 41 -7.80 -15.97 -11.00
CA PHE A 41 -8.42 -14.70 -10.60
C PHE A 41 -9.94 -14.70 -10.76
N HIS A 42 -10.44 -15.20 -11.89
CA HIS A 42 -11.88 -15.28 -12.16
C HIS A 42 -12.65 -16.20 -11.21
N GLU A 43 -12.04 -17.30 -10.73
CA GLU A 43 -12.64 -18.18 -9.72
C GLU A 43 -12.58 -17.53 -8.34
N ALA A 44 -11.44 -16.88 -8.02
CA ALA A 44 -11.22 -16.19 -6.75
C ALA A 44 -12.25 -15.08 -6.52
N VAL A 45 -12.50 -14.24 -7.52
CA VAL A 45 -13.49 -13.16 -7.40
C VAL A 45 -14.92 -13.67 -7.25
N THR A 46 -15.30 -14.74 -7.96
CA THR A 46 -16.63 -15.34 -7.79
C THR A 46 -16.77 -15.94 -6.40
N GLN A 47 -15.76 -16.68 -5.91
CA GLN A 47 -15.81 -17.28 -4.57
C GLN A 47 -15.79 -16.21 -3.46
N ALA A 48 -15.02 -15.14 -3.64
CA ALA A 48 -15.01 -14.01 -2.72
C ALA A 48 -16.38 -13.29 -2.71
N ALA A 49 -17.00 -13.06 -3.87
CA ALA A 49 -18.32 -12.46 -3.95
C ALA A 49 -19.38 -13.28 -3.19
N ASP A 50 -19.32 -14.61 -3.29
CA ASP A 50 -20.21 -15.51 -2.53
C ASP A 50 -19.98 -15.45 -1.01
N LEU A 51 -18.73 -15.25 -0.57
CA LEU A 51 -18.34 -15.33 0.84
C LEU A 51 -18.39 -13.97 1.58
N VAL A 52 -17.69 -12.97 1.04
CA VAL A 52 -17.56 -11.62 1.65
C VAL A 52 -18.50 -10.60 1.01
N GLY A 53 -19.13 -10.94 -0.12
CA GLY A 53 -19.86 -10.00 -0.94
C GLY A 53 -18.94 -9.13 -1.81
N GLY A 54 -19.55 -8.23 -2.58
CA GLY A 54 -18.83 -7.26 -3.41
C GLY A 54 -18.52 -7.77 -4.82
N ARG A 55 -18.31 -6.83 -5.75
CA ARG A 55 -17.95 -7.14 -7.13
C ARG A 55 -16.44 -7.30 -7.26
N GLY A 56 -15.98 -8.31 -8.02
CA GLY A 56 -14.56 -8.45 -8.37
C GLY A 56 -14.14 -7.76 -9.65
N TYR A 57 -15.10 -7.31 -10.48
CA TYR A 57 -14.85 -6.63 -11.75
C TYR A 57 -15.46 -5.23 -11.82
N PRO A 58 -14.84 -4.30 -12.59
CA PRO A 58 -15.40 -2.98 -12.84
C PRO A 58 -16.83 -3.00 -13.40
N THR A 59 -17.57 -1.91 -13.19
CA THR A 59 -18.94 -1.81 -13.68
C THR A 59 -18.99 -1.60 -15.21
N PRO A 60 -20.12 -1.94 -15.87
CA PRO A 60 -20.33 -1.63 -17.28
C PRO A 60 -20.12 -0.15 -17.63
N GLU A 61 -20.47 0.77 -16.72
CA GLU A 61 -20.24 2.21 -16.89
C GLU A 61 -18.75 2.54 -16.93
N THR A 62 -17.95 1.87 -16.10
CA THR A 62 -16.50 2.06 -16.03
C THR A 62 -15.84 1.60 -17.34
N PHE A 63 -16.19 0.41 -17.84
CA PHE A 63 -15.71 -0.06 -19.14
C PHE A 63 -16.17 0.82 -20.30
N ARG A 64 -17.41 1.31 -20.26
CA ARG A 64 -17.90 2.26 -21.28
C ARG A 64 -17.09 3.55 -21.28
N ALA A 65 -16.80 4.11 -20.11
CA ALA A 65 -15.96 5.29 -19.99
C ALA A 65 -14.54 5.03 -20.50
N ALA A 66 -13.95 3.87 -20.19
CA ALA A 66 -12.63 3.49 -20.68
C ALA A 66 -12.59 3.37 -22.22
N LEU A 67 -13.64 2.82 -22.83
CA LEU A 67 -13.80 2.81 -24.30
C LEU A 67 -13.96 4.22 -24.89
N ASP A 68 -14.81 5.05 -24.30
CA ASP A 68 -15.08 6.41 -24.76
C ASP A 68 -13.83 7.31 -24.66
N ASP A 69 -13.01 7.10 -23.61
CA ASP A 69 -11.75 7.81 -23.38
C ASP A 69 -10.58 7.21 -24.20
N GLY A 70 -10.80 6.11 -24.94
CA GLY A 70 -9.80 5.47 -25.79
C GLY A 70 -8.73 4.69 -25.03
N GLN A 71 -9.02 4.28 -23.79
CA GLN A 71 -8.12 3.52 -22.93
C GLN A 71 -8.14 2.02 -23.24
N ILE A 72 -9.21 1.55 -23.89
CA ILE A 72 -9.32 0.18 -24.42
C ILE A 72 -9.21 0.26 -25.93
N ASP A 73 -8.21 -0.42 -26.50
CA ASP A 73 -8.07 -0.57 -27.95
C ASP A 73 -9.23 -1.44 -28.48
N PRO A 74 -10.07 -0.94 -29.40
CA PRO A 74 -11.20 -1.68 -29.93
C PRO A 74 -10.82 -2.96 -30.70
N ASP A 75 -9.64 -2.99 -31.34
CA ASP A 75 -9.17 -4.17 -32.08
C ASP A 75 -8.75 -5.27 -31.09
N VAL A 76 -8.07 -4.90 -29.99
CA VAL A 76 -7.72 -5.83 -28.91
C VAL A 76 -8.98 -6.39 -28.25
N LEU A 77 -9.94 -5.52 -27.89
CA LEU A 77 -11.22 -5.95 -27.32
C LEU A 77 -11.99 -6.90 -28.23
N ALA A 78 -11.98 -6.65 -29.55
CA ALA A 78 -12.64 -7.53 -30.50
C ALA A 78 -12.00 -8.94 -30.53
N SER A 79 -10.67 -9.04 -30.37
CA SER A 79 -10.00 -10.33 -30.27
C SER A 79 -10.38 -11.06 -28.98
N GLU A 80 -10.26 -10.38 -27.83
CA GLU A 80 -10.58 -10.93 -26.50
C GLU A 80 -12.02 -11.47 -26.41
N LEU A 81 -12.97 -10.75 -27.01
CA LEU A 81 -14.36 -11.19 -27.09
C LEU A 81 -14.55 -12.37 -28.04
N ALA A 82 -13.90 -12.35 -29.22
CA ALA A 82 -14.02 -13.42 -30.21
C ALA A 82 -13.43 -14.74 -29.69
N ASP A 83 -12.33 -14.70 -28.96
CA ASP A 83 -11.68 -15.88 -28.36
C ASP A 83 -12.56 -16.54 -27.30
N ARG A 84 -13.37 -15.74 -26.59
CA ARG A 84 -14.42 -16.20 -25.66
C ARG A 84 -15.76 -16.50 -26.34
N GLY A 85 -15.86 -16.36 -27.66
CA GLY A 85 -17.05 -16.73 -28.44
C GLY A 85 -18.18 -15.69 -28.45
N TYR A 86 -17.87 -14.43 -28.12
CA TYR A 86 -18.81 -13.30 -28.21
C TYR A 86 -18.65 -12.58 -29.55
N GLU A 87 -19.74 -12.45 -30.32
CA GLU A 87 -19.75 -11.82 -31.65
C GLU A 87 -20.58 -10.52 -31.70
N ASP A 88 -21.28 -10.17 -30.63
CA ASP A 88 -22.10 -8.95 -30.54
C ASP A 88 -21.21 -7.70 -30.37
N ASP A 89 -21.75 -6.52 -30.68
CA ASP A 89 -21.00 -5.28 -30.48
C ASP A 89 -20.79 -4.94 -28.98
N PRO A 90 -19.70 -4.23 -28.63
CA PRO A 90 -19.37 -3.93 -27.23
C PRO A 90 -20.49 -3.22 -26.46
N GLU A 91 -21.25 -2.30 -27.08
CA GLU A 91 -22.37 -1.62 -26.42
C GLU A 91 -23.45 -2.62 -25.98
N THR A 92 -23.81 -3.55 -26.86
CA THR A 92 -24.80 -4.60 -26.58
C THR A 92 -24.31 -5.55 -25.49
N LEU A 93 -23.02 -5.89 -25.46
CA LEU A 93 -22.43 -6.75 -24.43
C LEU A 93 -22.38 -6.07 -23.07
N LEU A 94 -22.09 -4.77 -23.01
CA LEU A 94 -22.17 -3.98 -21.78
C LEU A 94 -23.60 -3.88 -21.24
N GLU A 95 -24.60 -3.70 -22.12
CA GLU A 95 -26.02 -3.75 -21.71
C GLU A 95 -26.42 -5.13 -21.16
N ARG A 96 -25.86 -6.22 -21.72
CA ARG A 96 -26.09 -7.58 -21.22
C ARG A 96 -25.44 -7.81 -19.86
N MET A 97 -24.24 -7.28 -19.65
CA MET A 97 -23.53 -7.31 -18.36
C MET A 97 -24.35 -6.59 -17.30
N ASP A 98 -24.81 -5.37 -17.58
CA ASP A 98 -25.63 -4.54 -16.68
C ASP A 98 -26.96 -5.23 -16.29
N ALA A 99 -27.65 -5.82 -17.26
CA ALA A 99 -28.88 -6.57 -17.02
C ALA A 99 -28.68 -7.84 -16.16
N GLY A 100 -27.46 -8.39 -16.13
CA GLY A 100 -27.07 -9.47 -15.21
C GLY A 100 -26.97 -8.97 -13.77
N VAL A 101 -26.32 -7.81 -13.57
CA VAL A 101 -26.12 -7.15 -12.28
C VAL A 101 -27.44 -6.72 -11.62
N GLU A 102 -28.41 -6.19 -12.39
CA GLU A 102 -29.72 -5.79 -11.84
C GLU A 102 -30.58 -6.97 -11.34
N SER A 103 -30.23 -8.23 -11.66
CA SER A 103 -30.95 -9.42 -11.19
C SER A 103 -30.66 -9.80 -9.74
N GLU A 104 -29.57 -9.29 -9.18
CA GLU A 104 -29.18 -9.52 -7.80
C GLU A 104 -29.90 -8.50 -6.89
N PRO A 105 -30.76 -8.94 -5.95
CA PRO A 105 -31.42 -8.00 -5.09
C PRO A 105 -30.38 -7.30 -4.19
N SER A 106 -30.32 -5.97 -4.28
CA SER A 106 -29.61 -5.15 -3.29
C SER A 106 -30.32 -5.25 -1.93
N ASP A 107 -30.04 -6.31 -1.17
CA ASP A 107 -30.67 -6.58 0.13
C ASP A 107 -30.15 -5.65 1.26
N ALA A 108 -29.28 -4.69 0.94
CA ALA A 108 -28.68 -3.74 1.88
C ALA A 108 -29.71 -2.90 2.67
N GLU A 109 -30.89 -2.59 2.12
CA GLU A 109 -31.95 -1.89 2.88
C GLU A 109 -32.77 -2.81 3.79
N THR A 110 -32.72 -4.13 3.59
CA THR A 110 -33.49 -5.12 4.35
C THR A 110 -32.70 -5.70 5.54
N ASP A 111 -31.36 -5.62 5.52
CA ASP A 111 -30.49 -6.35 6.44
C ASP A 111 -30.19 -5.67 7.78
N ALA A 112 -30.32 -4.34 7.88
CA ALA A 112 -29.98 -3.58 9.10
C ALA A 112 -30.84 -3.92 10.36
N ASN A 113 -31.81 -4.82 10.23
CA ASN A 113 -32.70 -5.24 11.30
C ASN A 113 -32.80 -6.77 11.46
N THR A 114 -31.91 -7.53 10.80
CA THR A 114 -31.74 -8.97 11.06
C THR A 114 -31.12 -9.21 12.42
N ASP A 115 -31.32 -10.41 12.97
CA ASP A 115 -30.70 -10.76 14.25
C ASP A 115 -29.18 -10.97 14.09
N THR A 116 -28.69 -11.33 12.90
CA THR A 116 -27.25 -11.35 12.55
C THR A 116 -26.63 -9.95 12.65
N ALA A 117 -27.23 -8.93 12.02
CA ALA A 117 -26.73 -7.55 12.13
C ALA A 117 -26.73 -7.01 13.57
N ARG A 118 -27.60 -7.55 14.45
CA ARG A 118 -27.58 -7.24 15.90
C ARG A 118 -26.40 -7.89 16.60
N VAL A 119 -26.08 -9.14 16.27
CA VAL A 119 -24.86 -9.81 16.74
C VAL A 119 -23.64 -8.99 16.38
N ASP A 120 -23.50 -8.58 15.11
CA ASP A 120 -22.37 -7.78 14.63
C ASP A 120 -22.26 -6.46 15.38
N ARG A 121 -23.37 -5.73 15.55
CA ARG A 121 -23.38 -4.48 16.31
C ARG A 121 -22.96 -4.66 17.77
N VAL A 122 -23.38 -5.75 18.41
CA VAL A 122 -22.96 -6.05 19.78
C VAL A 122 -21.47 -6.38 19.80
N LEU A 123 -21.03 -7.29 18.95
CA LEU A 123 -19.65 -7.79 18.94
C LEU A 123 -18.63 -6.69 18.61
N THR A 124 -18.88 -5.89 17.58
CA THR A 124 -18.02 -4.74 17.19
C THR A 124 -17.88 -3.70 18.30
N LYS A 125 -18.93 -3.46 19.08
CA LYS A 125 -18.85 -2.64 20.30
C LYS A 125 -17.89 -3.25 21.33
N TRP A 126 -17.94 -4.56 21.57
CA TRP A 126 -17.03 -5.25 22.48
C TRP A 126 -15.59 -5.24 21.97
N LEU A 127 -15.38 -5.47 20.67
CA LEU A 127 -14.08 -5.44 20.03
C LEU A 127 -13.44 -4.05 20.11
N SER A 128 -14.16 -3.00 19.73
CA SER A 128 -13.65 -1.62 19.83
C SER A 128 -13.27 -1.21 21.26
N ALA A 129 -13.99 -1.70 22.28
CA ALA A 129 -13.66 -1.43 23.68
C ALA A 129 -12.45 -2.26 24.17
N PHE A 130 -12.29 -3.49 23.68
CA PHE A 130 -11.20 -4.39 24.07
C PHE A 130 -9.90 -4.08 23.33
N LEU A 131 -9.97 -3.67 22.07
CA LEU A 131 -8.81 -3.47 21.20
C LEU A 131 -8.30 -2.03 21.19
N ASP A 132 -8.92 -1.13 21.96
CA ASP A 132 -8.46 0.25 22.13
C ASP A 132 -6.99 0.35 22.58
N GLU A 133 -6.18 1.07 21.81
CA GLU A 133 -4.75 1.29 22.04
C GLU A 133 -4.49 2.64 22.72
N GLY A 134 -5.21 2.90 23.83
CA GLY A 134 -4.93 4.01 24.73
C GLY A 134 -5.73 5.29 24.48
N GLN A 135 -6.74 5.26 23.60
CA GLN A 135 -7.63 6.41 23.37
C GLN A 135 -8.75 6.48 24.42
N ALA A 136 -9.21 5.32 24.93
CA ALA A 136 -10.28 5.28 25.90
C ALA A 136 -9.79 5.75 27.28
N HIS A 137 -10.31 6.90 27.75
CA HIS A 137 -10.05 7.36 29.12
C HIS A 137 -10.47 6.34 30.19
N TRP A 138 -11.53 5.57 29.91
CA TRP A 138 -12.05 4.52 30.78
C TRP A 138 -11.86 3.18 30.07
N PRO A 139 -10.75 2.48 30.33
CA PRO A 139 -10.49 1.20 29.69
C PRO A 139 -11.52 0.16 30.13
N MET A 140 -11.80 -0.79 29.24
CA MET A 140 -12.63 -1.94 29.54
C MET A 140 -12.02 -2.73 30.72
N PRO A 141 -12.82 -3.15 31.73
CA PRO A 141 -12.32 -3.98 32.84
C PRO A 141 -11.84 -5.36 32.40
N ASN A 142 -10.85 -5.92 33.11
CA ASN A 142 -10.32 -7.27 32.96
C ASN A 142 -9.71 -7.57 31.56
N ARG A 143 -9.29 -6.55 30.79
CA ARG A 143 -8.67 -6.75 29.47
C ARG A 143 -7.40 -7.60 29.53
N GLU A 144 -6.67 -7.51 30.63
CA GLU A 144 -5.47 -8.27 30.94
C GLU A 144 -5.69 -9.79 31.01
N ASP A 145 -6.94 -10.24 31.24
CA ASP A 145 -7.31 -11.66 31.28
C ASP A 145 -7.60 -12.24 29.87
N GLY A 146 -7.53 -11.40 28.83
CA GLY A 146 -7.83 -11.74 27.43
C GLY A 146 -9.31 -11.54 27.04
N PHE A 147 -9.57 -11.42 25.73
CA PHE A 147 -10.87 -11.00 25.19
C PHE A 147 -12.03 -11.87 25.67
N TYR A 148 -11.93 -13.19 25.49
CA TYR A 148 -13.00 -14.12 25.84
C TYR A 148 -13.30 -14.11 27.36
N SER A 149 -12.26 -14.09 28.20
CA SER A 149 -12.39 -13.99 29.66
C SER A 149 -13.08 -12.69 30.08
N ALA A 150 -12.67 -11.56 29.48
CA ALA A 150 -13.23 -10.25 29.76
C ALA A 150 -14.71 -10.19 29.33
N PHE A 151 -15.03 -10.66 28.12
CA PHE A 151 -16.39 -10.80 27.61
C PHE A 151 -17.25 -11.65 28.55
N ARG A 152 -16.81 -12.86 28.89
CA ARG A 152 -17.51 -13.76 29.82
C ARG A 152 -17.81 -13.12 31.17
N SER A 153 -16.86 -12.36 31.73
CA SER A 153 -17.02 -11.73 33.04
C SER A 153 -18.04 -10.60 33.05
N MET A 154 -18.33 -10.01 31.89
CA MET A 154 -19.12 -8.78 31.78
C MET A 154 -20.37 -8.87 30.90
N ALA A 155 -20.50 -9.87 30.02
CA ALA A 155 -21.60 -10.00 29.06
C ALA A 155 -22.98 -9.96 29.74
N ALA A 156 -23.12 -10.58 30.92
CA ALA A 156 -24.36 -10.57 31.70
C ALA A 156 -24.81 -9.18 32.19
N TYR A 157 -23.95 -8.15 32.12
CA TYR A 157 -24.28 -6.77 32.46
C TYR A 157 -24.67 -5.92 31.24
N ASP A 158 -24.53 -6.45 30.02
CA ASP A 158 -24.86 -5.75 28.79
C ASP A 158 -26.30 -6.03 28.38
N GLY A 159 -27.19 -5.04 28.58
CA GLY A 159 -28.61 -5.18 28.29
C GLY A 159 -28.96 -5.31 26.79
N GLN A 160 -27.98 -5.27 25.89
CA GLN A 160 -28.18 -5.60 24.47
C GLN A 160 -28.05 -7.09 24.18
N ILE A 161 -27.46 -7.87 25.10
CA ILE A 161 -27.28 -9.32 24.94
C ILE A 161 -28.47 -10.05 25.57
N PRO A 162 -29.15 -10.95 24.84
CA PRO A 162 -30.17 -11.81 25.42
C PRO A 162 -29.60 -12.71 26.51
N ASP A 163 -30.32 -12.83 27.63
CA ASP A 163 -30.01 -13.78 28.73
C ASP A 163 -30.61 -15.16 28.41
N ASP A 164 -30.22 -15.73 27.27
CA ASP A 164 -30.65 -17.04 26.76
C ASP A 164 -29.48 -17.73 26.01
N GLY A 165 -29.66 -19.00 25.67
CA GLY A 165 -28.66 -19.76 24.93
C GLY A 165 -27.36 -19.98 25.70
N ILE A 166 -26.25 -20.12 24.98
CA ILE A 166 -24.90 -20.38 25.50
C ILE A 166 -24.41 -19.21 26.38
N VAL A 167 -24.80 -17.96 26.06
CA VAL A 167 -24.32 -16.78 26.80
C VAL A 167 -24.79 -16.76 28.27
N ALA A 168 -25.93 -17.39 28.57
CA ALA A 168 -26.47 -17.45 29.94
C ALA A 168 -25.56 -18.23 30.92
N ASP A 169 -24.73 -19.16 30.42
CA ASP A 169 -23.77 -19.94 31.21
C ASP A 169 -22.50 -20.24 30.38
N LEU A 170 -21.78 -19.18 29.99
CA LEU A 170 -20.58 -19.28 29.15
C LEU A 170 -19.52 -20.23 29.77
N PRO A 171 -19.09 -21.27 29.04
CA PRO A 171 -17.98 -22.13 29.43
C PRO A 171 -16.70 -21.34 29.73
N GLU A 172 -15.82 -21.89 30.57
CA GLU A 172 -14.54 -21.24 30.89
C GLU A 172 -13.58 -21.27 29.69
N SER A 173 -13.64 -22.31 28.87
CA SER A 173 -12.82 -22.45 27.67
C SER A 173 -13.56 -21.92 26.43
N PRO A 174 -12.90 -21.14 25.54
CA PRO A 174 -13.49 -20.75 24.28
C PRO A 174 -13.76 -21.97 23.38
N VAL A 175 -12.86 -22.96 23.30
CA VAL A 175 -13.09 -24.24 22.60
C VAL A 175 -14.37 -24.93 23.06
N GLU A 176 -14.64 -25.01 24.37
CA GLU A 176 -15.87 -25.65 24.89
C GLU A 176 -17.14 -24.91 24.44
N THR A 177 -17.03 -23.59 24.24
CA THR A 177 -18.11 -22.74 23.75
C THR A 177 -18.36 -22.97 22.26
N VAL A 178 -17.29 -23.06 21.48
CA VAL A 178 -17.37 -23.40 20.05
C VAL A 178 -17.96 -24.81 19.87
N GLU A 179 -17.51 -25.79 20.67
CA GLU A 179 -18.05 -27.16 20.64
C GLU A 179 -19.55 -27.18 20.98
N ALA A 180 -19.99 -26.41 21.98
CA ALA A 180 -21.41 -26.29 22.34
C ALA A 180 -22.25 -25.68 21.22
N ALA A 181 -21.75 -24.63 20.56
CA ALA A 181 -22.46 -24.00 19.42
C ALA A 181 -22.56 -24.93 18.21
N LEU A 182 -21.56 -25.80 18.00
CA LEU A 182 -21.50 -26.72 16.86
C LEU A 182 -22.13 -28.10 17.12
N GLU A 183 -22.68 -28.37 18.32
CA GLU A 183 -23.19 -29.70 18.71
C GLU A 183 -24.20 -30.28 17.69
N SER A 184 -24.96 -29.41 17.03
CA SER A 184 -26.00 -29.80 16.06
C SER A 184 -25.48 -30.01 14.63
N TYR A 185 -24.23 -29.66 14.33
CA TYR A 185 -23.67 -29.67 12.97
C TYR A 185 -22.61 -30.75 12.78
N PRO A 186 -22.63 -31.52 11.68
CA PRO A 186 -21.59 -32.49 11.36
C PRO A 186 -20.23 -31.80 11.16
N GLN A 187 -19.15 -32.49 11.56
CA GLN A 187 -17.77 -31.99 11.44
C GLN A 187 -17.39 -31.51 10.03
N GLY A 188 -17.97 -32.10 8.97
CA GLY A 188 -17.72 -31.66 7.59
C GLY A 188 -18.24 -30.27 7.25
N GLN A 189 -19.09 -29.67 8.10
CA GLN A 189 -19.60 -28.31 7.94
C GLN A 189 -18.83 -27.29 8.78
N TRP A 190 -17.94 -27.70 9.70
CA TRP A 190 -17.31 -26.75 10.62
C TRP A 190 -16.48 -25.68 9.92
N VAL A 191 -15.67 -26.07 8.91
CA VAL A 191 -14.85 -25.12 8.15
C VAL A 191 -15.72 -24.09 7.40
N PRO A 192 -16.73 -24.48 6.58
CA PRO A 192 -17.64 -23.52 5.98
C PRO A 192 -18.36 -22.59 6.97
N ILE A 193 -18.77 -23.12 8.13
CA ILE A 193 -19.37 -22.29 9.19
C ILE A 193 -18.36 -21.22 9.65
N PHE A 194 -17.12 -21.63 9.93
CA PHE A 194 -16.09 -20.70 10.38
C PHE A 194 -15.70 -19.70 9.28
N GLU A 195 -15.63 -20.10 8.02
CA GLU A 195 -15.36 -19.22 6.88
C GLU A 195 -16.40 -18.09 6.84
N GLU A 196 -17.70 -18.41 6.87
CA GLU A 196 -18.76 -17.39 6.91
C GLU A 196 -18.72 -16.52 8.17
N GLN A 197 -18.41 -17.09 9.34
CA GLN A 197 -18.36 -16.33 10.60
C GLN A 197 -17.15 -15.41 10.71
N LEU A 198 -16.03 -15.76 10.06
CA LEU A 198 -14.85 -14.92 9.94
C LEU A 198 -15.06 -13.85 8.86
N ALA A 199 -15.69 -14.21 7.74
CA ALA A 199 -16.04 -13.31 6.64
C ALA A 199 -17.17 -12.33 6.94
N ALA A 200 -17.90 -12.50 8.05
CA ALA A 200 -18.98 -11.57 8.43
C ALA A 200 -18.48 -10.23 9.01
N LEU A 201 -17.26 -10.19 9.54
CA LEU A 201 -16.58 -8.96 10.00
C LEU A 201 -15.10 -9.02 9.58
N PRO A 202 -14.82 -9.04 8.27
CA PRO A 202 -13.49 -9.31 7.74
C PRO A 202 -12.42 -8.32 8.24
N GLY A 203 -12.79 -7.06 8.49
CA GLY A 203 -11.89 -6.05 9.03
C GLY A 203 -11.44 -6.35 10.46
N TRP A 204 -12.38 -6.60 11.37
CA TRP A 204 -12.05 -7.01 12.74
C TRP A 204 -11.34 -8.35 12.79
N THR A 205 -11.77 -9.32 11.98
CA THR A 205 -11.15 -10.63 11.91
C THR A 205 -9.71 -10.54 11.39
N GLY A 206 -9.49 -9.79 10.31
CA GLY A 206 -8.16 -9.55 9.75
C GLY A 206 -7.23 -8.83 10.73
N PHE A 207 -7.75 -7.88 11.51
CA PHE A 207 -6.97 -7.20 12.54
C PHE A 207 -6.61 -8.13 13.70
N ILE A 208 -7.54 -8.99 14.14
CA ILE A 208 -7.25 -10.00 15.18
C ILE A 208 -6.20 -10.99 14.69
N LYS A 209 -6.29 -11.43 13.43
CA LYS A 209 -5.32 -12.32 12.79
C LYS A 209 -3.93 -11.69 12.75
N GLN A 210 -3.81 -10.46 12.24
CA GLN A 210 -2.56 -9.72 12.18
C GLN A 210 -1.95 -9.54 13.58
N ARG A 211 -2.73 -9.02 14.53
CA ARG A 211 -2.26 -8.75 15.90
C ARG A 211 -1.84 -10.01 16.65
N ALA A 212 -2.53 -11.13 16.43
CA ALA A 212 -2.17 -12.40 17.05
C ALA A 212 -0.87 -12.98 16.48
N ALA A 213 -0.62 -12.80 15.18
CA ALA A 213 0.60 -13.24 14.51
C ALA A 213 1.81 -12.36 14.88
N ASP A 214 1.62 -11.05 14.89
CA ASP A 214 2.64 -10.04 15.26
C ASP A 214 3.13 -10.21 16.70
N GLY A 215 2.22 -10.46 17.65
CA GLY A 215 2.59 -10.73 19.04
C GLY A 215 3.17 -9.53 19.79
N GLY A 216 3.03 -8.30 19.26
CA GLY A 216 3.52 -7.06 19.85
C GLY A 216 3.00 -6.74 21.24
N GLU A 217 3.38 -5.58 21.78
CA GLU A 217 3.14 -5.20 23.19
C GLU A 217 1.64 -5.25 23.56
N TRP A 218 0.78 -4.77 22.67
CA TRP A 218 -0.67 -4.78 22.88
C TRP A 218 -1.25 -6.19 22.92
N GLN A 219 -0.77 -7.10 22.06
CA GLN A 219 -1.20 -8.50 22.07
C GLN A 219 -0.70 -9.24 23.32
N SER A 220 0.56 -9.01 23.70
CA SER A 220 1.16 -9.59 24.90
C SER A 220 0.47 -9.13 26.19
N THR A 221 -0.01 -7.88 26.24
CA THR A 221 -0.67 -7.30 27.42
C THR A 221 -2.17 -7.58 27.46
N HIS A 222 -2.83 -7.58 26.30
CA HIS A 222 -4.28 -7.75 26.16
C HIS A 222 -4.57 -8.75 25.02
N PRO A 223 -4.45 -10.06 25.29
CA PRO A 223 -4.48 -11.07 24.24
C PRO A 223 -5.89 -11.31 23.68
N ILE A 224 -5.96 -11.47 22.36
CA ILE A 224 -7.14 -11.92 21.63
C ILE A 224 -6.74 -13.00 20.61
N THR A 225 -7.62 -13.96 20.36
CA THR A 225 -7.40 -15.02 19.35
C THR A 225 -8.66 -15.19 18.50
N LEU A 226 -8.52 -15.74 17.30
CA LEU A 226 -9.67 -16.08 16.45
C LEU A 226 -10.60 -17.08 17.13
N GLU A 227 -10.07 -18.03 17.90
CA GLU A 227 -10.86 -18.95 18.74
C GLU A 227 -11.71 -18.19 19.77
N GLY A 228 -11.12 -17.25 20.51
CA GLY A 228 -11.83 -16.45 21.51
C GLY A 228 -12.88 -15.52 20.88
N TYR A 229 -12.59 -14.97 19.70
CA TYR A 229 -13.52 -14.19 18.89
C TYR A 229 -14.70 -15.05 18.42
N LEU A 230 -14.44 -16.20 17.79
CA LEU A 230 -15.47 -17.13 17.30
C LEU A 230 -16.33 -17.66 18.44
N ALA A 231 -15.75 -18.00 19.59
CA ALA A 231 -16.51 -18.42 20.76
C ALA A 231 -17.52 -17.36 21.21
N ALA A 232 -17.11 -16.09 21.28
CA ALA A 232 -18.00 -14.98 21.63
C ALA A 232 -19.08 -14.76 20.55
N ARG A 233 -18.70 -14.79 19.26
CA ARG A 233 -19.62 -14.61 18.14
C ARG A 233 -20.67 -15.71 18.08
N LEU A 234 -20.27 -16.98 18.13
CA LEU A 234 -21.16 -18.14 18.08
C LEU A 234 -22.11 -18.18 19.29
N ALA A 235 -21.62 -17.83 20.48
CA ALA A 235 -22.47 -17.72 21.66
C ALA A 235 -23.54 -16.60 21.47
N LEU A 236 -23.16 -15.45 20.89
CA LEU A 236 -24.10 -14.40 20.56
C LEU A 236 -25.12 -14.87 19.51
N LEU A 237 -24.70 -15.53 18.43
CA LEU A 237 -25.60 -16.07 17.40
C LEU A 237 -26.65 -17.02 18.00
N ASP A 238 -26.24 -17.93 18.89
CA ASP A 238 -27.15 -18.80 19.62
C ASP A 238 -28.12 -18.02 20.53
N ALA A 239 -27.62 -17.04 21.29
CA ALA A 239 -28.44 -16.18 22.16
C ALA A 239 -29.49 -15.36 21.38
N PHE A 240 -29.18 -14.98 20.14
CA PHE A 240 -30.09 -14.31 19.22
C PHE A 240 -30.92 -15.29 18.35
N SER A 241 -30.75 -16.60 18.52
CA SER A 241 -31.43 -17.65 17.75
C SER A 241 -31.19 -17.58 16.23
N VAL A 242 -29.97 -17.21 15.84
CA VAL A 242 -29.51 -17.21 14.44
C VAL A 242 -29.00 -18.61 14.09
N ASP A 243 -29.48 -19.16 12.97
CA ASP A 243 -28.98 -20.43 12.43
C ASP A 243 -27.64 -20.19 11.72
N VAL A 244 -26.65 -21.05 12.00
CA VAL A 244 -25.31 -20.98 11.43
C VAL A 244 -25.08 -22.04 10.35
N GLU A 245 -26.14 -22.66 9.82
CA GLU A 245 -26.01 -23.56 8.67
C GLU A 245 -25.40 -22.81 7.48
N PRO A 246 -24.31 -23.33 6.85
CA PRO A 246 -23.66 -22.66 5.73
C PRO A 246 -24.63 -22.37 4.59
N SER A 247 -24.59 -21.13 4.12
CA SER A 247 -25.39 -20.61 3.02
C SER A 247 -24.93 -21.16 1.65
N THR A 248 -23.64 -21.46 1.51
CA THR A 248 -23.04 -22.05 0.31
C THR A 248 -22.73 -23.54 0.51
N GLY A 249 -23.21 -24.37 -0.42
CA GLY A 249 -22.87 -25.79 -0.46
C GLY A 249 -21.52 -26.02 -1.16
N PRO A 250 -20.94 -27.24 -1.11
CA PRO A 250 -19.67 -27.58 -1.77
C PRO A 250 -19.76 -27.67 -3.31
N GLU A 251 -20.71 -26.98 -3.94
CA GLU A 251 -20.81 -26.91 -5.39
C GLU A 251 -19.89 -25.78 -5.89
N THR A 252 -19.09 -26.07 -6.92
CA THR A 252 -18.24 -25.07 -7.57
C THR A 252 -19.09 -23.90 -8.05
N PRO A 253 -18.77 -22.65 -7.65
CA PRO A 253 -19.41 -21.48 -8.21
C PRO A 253 -19.31 -21.55 -9.74
N LYS A 254 -20.40 -21.27 -10.44
CA LYS A 254 -20.33 -21.15 -11.90
C LYS A 254 -20.09 -19.70 -12.20
N ALA A 255 -18.97 -19.41 -12.87
CA ALA A 255 -18.72 -18.09 -13.45
C ALA A 255 -19.98 -17.60 -14.18
N ASP A 256 -20.49 -16.45 -13.76
CA ASP A 256 -21.62 -15.84 -14.43
C ASP A 256 -21.18 -15.36 -15.82
N ALA A 257 -22.09 -15.39 -16.80
CA ALA A 257 -21.82 -14.84 -18.11
C ALA A 257 -21.52 -13.32 -18.06
N ALA A 258 -21.94 -12.63 -17.00
CA ALA A 258 -21.56 -11.25 -16.74
C ALA A 258 -20.08 -11.12 -16.35
N ASP A 259 -19.57 -12.00 -15.48
CA ASP A 259 -18.16 -12.02 -15.05
C ASP A 259 -17.22 -12.39 -16.20
N GLU A 260 -17.58 -13.39 -17.02
CA GLU A 260 -16.81 -13.76 -18.22
C GLU A 260 -16.71 -12.59 -19.22
N LEU A 261 -17.77 -11.81 -19.37
CA LEU A 261 -17.75 -10.59 -20.17
C LEU A 261 -16.88 -9.51 -19.52
N ALA A 262 -17.01 -9.31 -18.21
CA ALA A 262 -16.25 -8.28 -17.50
C ALA A 262 -14.75 -8.56 -17.55
N ASP A 263 -14.37 -9.83 -17.40
CA ASP A 263 -13.00 -10.32 -17.58
C ASP A 263 -12.46 -10.01 -18.98
N ALA A 264 -13.24 -10.25 -20.05
CA ALA A 264 -12.83 -9.95 -21.41
C ALA A 264 -12.52 -8.46 -21.64
N PHE A 265 -13.36 -7.57 -21.08
CA PHE A 265 -13.13 -6.13 -21.16
C PHE A 265 -11.93 -5.69 -20.32
N LEU A 266 -11.73 -6.29 -19.15
CA LEU A 266 -10.57 -6.03 -18.30
C LEU A 266 -9.26 -6.48 -18.98
N SER A 267 -9.20 -7.72 -19.50
CA SER A 267 -8.04 -8.23 -20.24
C SER A 267 -7.68 -7.33 -21.42
N ALA A 268 -8.68 -6.85 -22.18
CA ALA A 268 -8.45 -5.93 -23.29
C ALA A 268 -7.88 -4.59 -22.82
N TRP A 269 -8.38 -4.05 -21.70
CA TRP A 269 -7.90 -2.79 -21.13
C TRP A 269 -6.46 -2.91 -20.64
N GLU A 270 -6.15 -3.98 -19.92
CA GLU A 270 -4.80 -4.28 -19.44
C GLU A 270 -3.81 -4.50 -20.59
N ALA A 271 -4.21 -5.25 -21.62
CA ALA A 271 -3.40 -5.46 -22.81
C ALA A 271 -3.15 -4.16 -23.59
N SER A 272 -4.14 -3.26 -23.67
CA SER A 272 -4.01 -1.96 -24.32
C SER A 272 -2.97 -1.08 -23.62
N TYR A 273 -3.05 -0.98 -22.29
CA TYR A 273 -2.05 -0.25 -21.49
C TYR A 273 -0.66 -0.87 -21.61
N ARG A 274 -0.57 -2.19 -21.44
CA ARG A 274 0.70 -2.93 -21.48
C ARG A 274 1.38 -2.80 -22.85
N GLY A 275 0.63 -2.93 -23.94
CA GLY A 275 1.16 -2.80 -25.30
C GLY A 275 1.83 -1.45 -25.53
N GLU A 276 1.21 -0.35 -25.08
CA GLU A 276 1.78 0.99 -25.21
C GLU A 276 3.13 1.14 -24.48
N VAL A 277 3.22 0.63 -23.24
CA VAL A 277 4.46 0.71 -22.45
C VAL A 277 5.54 -0.19 -23.04
N VAL A 278 5.20 -1.43 -23.41
CA VAL A 278 6.14 -2.41 -23.98
C VAL A 278 6.72 -1.92 -25.30
N ASP A 279 5.89 -1.38 -26.20
CA ASP A 279 6.34 -0.87 -27.49
C ASP A 279 7.35 0.27 -27.33
N ARG A 280 7.12 1.16 -26.36
CA ARG A 280 8.03 2.28 -26.05
C ARG A 280 9.34 1.76 -25.44
N VAL A 281 9.26 0.88 -24.43
CA VAL A 281 10.45 0.31 -23.77
C VAL A 281 11.30 -0.49 -24.76
N ALA A 282 10.69 -1.30 -25.63
CA ALA A 282 11.41 -2.04 -26.66
C ALA A 282 12.11 -1.11 -27.67
N ALA A 283 11.43 -0.03 -28.09
CA ALA A 283 12.02 0.95 -29.00
C ALA A 283 13.22 1.70 -28.38
N GLU A 284 13.14 2.10 -27.11
CA GLU A 284 14.25 2.74 -26.40
C GLU A 284 15.40 1.75 -26.16
N SER A 285 15.10 0.49 -25.85
CA SER A 285 16.08 -0.57 -25.72
C SER A 285 16.92 -0.75 -26.99
N GLU A 286 16.28 -0.74 -28.16
CA GLU A 286 16.99 -0.78 -29.46
C GLU A 286 17.88 0.46 -29.69
N ALA A 287 17.44 1.63 -29.22
CA ALA A 287 18.17 2.88 -29.39
C ALA A 287 19.41 2.97 -28.48
N LEU A 288 19.37 2.34 -27.30
CA LEU A 288 20.45 2.36 -26.31
C LEU A 288 21.74 1.72 -26.82
N ASP A 289 21.64 0.62 -27.57
CA ASP A 289 22.78 -0.09 -28.19
C ASP A 289 23.62 0.82 -29.12
N ASP A 290 23.05 1.93 -29.60
CA ASP A 290 23.67 2.89 -30.52
C ASP A 290 24.24 4.15 -29.82
N SER A 291 24.11 4.27 -28.50
CA SER A 291 24.53 5.44 -27.72
C SER A 291 25.90 5.26 -27.05
N ASP A 292 26.74 6.32 -27.05
CA ASP A 292 28.00 6.36 -26.29
C ASP A 292 27.71 6.88 -24.86
N SER A 293 28.30 6.26 -23.84
CA SER A 293 28.08 6.69 -22.45
C SER A 293 28.45 8.16 -22.22
N ALA A 294 27.58 8.86 -21.50
CA ALA A 294 27.83 10.22 -21.04
C ALA A 294 28.98 10.24 -20.00
N GLY A 295 29.51 11.43 -19.72
CA GLY A 295 30.53 11.57 -18.67
C GLY A 295 29.94 11.35 -17.28
N ARG A 296 30.80 11.37 -16.25
CA ARG A 296 30.38 11.31 -14.84
C ARG A 296 29.31 12.38 -14.56
N PRO A 297 28.12 12.00 -14.04
CA PRO A 297 27.03 12.94 -13.76
C PRO A 297 27.40 13.91 -12.63
N ASP A 298 26.72 15.06 -12.60
CA ASP A 298 26.87 16.07 -11.56
C ASP A 298 26.40 15.52 -10.20
N ALA A 299 25.26 14.82 -10.18
CA ALA A 299 24.80 14.02 -9.04
C ALA A 299 23.95 12.81 -9.50
N GLN A 300 23.94 11.77 -8.66
CA GLN A 300 23.04 10.63 -8.79
C GLN A 300 21.99 10.69 -7.68
N LEU A 301 20.72 10.46 -8.00
CA LEU A 301 19.63 10.48 -7.04
C LEU A 301 18.87 9.15 -7.08
N VAL A 302 18.89 8.41 -5.97
CA VAL A 302 18.13 7.18 -5.79
C VAL A 302 16.81 7.52 -5.12
N PHE A 303 15.70 7.33 -5.82
CA PHE A 303 14.36 7.53 -5.30
C PHE A 303 13.72 6.19 -4.92
N CYS A 304 12.73 6.25 -4.03
CA CYS A 304 11.78 5.16 -3.89
C CYS A 304 11.15 4.82 -5.26
N ILE A 305 10.86 3.53 -5.50
CA ILE A 305 10.15 3.07 -6.72
C ILE A 305 8.70 3.57 -6.83
N ASP A 306 8.20 4.29 -5.82
CA ASP A 306 6.86 4.88 -5.76
C ASP A 306 6.52 5.68 -7.03
N THR A 307 5.31 5.47 -7.58
CA THR A 307 4.90 6.08 -8.85
C THR A 307 4.81 7.60 -8.77
N ARG A 308 4.63 8.18 -7.58
CA ARG A 308 4.63 9.64 -7.37
C ARG A 308 6.03 10.24 -7.49
N SER A 309 7.08 9.43 -7.33
CA SER A 309 8.46 9.88 -7.52
C SER A 309 8.88 9.87 -8.99
N GLU A 310 8.11 9.26 -9.89
CA GLU A 310 8.39 9.25 -11.34
C GLU A 310 8.38 10.68 -11.92
N VAL A 311 7.37 11.48 -11.58
CA VAL A 311 7.20 12.85 -12.09
C VAL A 311 8.39 13.74 -11.69
N ILE A 312 8.78 13.74 -10.41
CA ILE A 312 9.90 14.59 -9.94
C ILE A 312 11.24 14.16 -10.55
N ARG A 313 11.43 12.85 -10.84
CA ARG A 313 12.63 12.32 -11.48
C ARG A 313 12.83 12.89 -12.89
N ARG A 314 11.78 12.91 -13.72
CA ARG A 314 11.85 13.54 -15.05
C ARG A 314 12.25 15.01 -14.95
N HIS A 315 11.62 15.74 -14.03
CA HIS A 315 11.86 17.17 -13.90
C HIS A 315 13.24 17.52 -13.33
N ILE A 316 13.83 16.70 -12.46
CA ILE A 316 15.21 16.95 -12.01
C ILE A 316 16.21 16.66 -13.15
N GLU A 317 16.02 15.58 -13.91
CA GLU A 317 16.86 15.25 -15.08
C GLU A 317 16.81 16.35 -16.17
N ASP A 318 15.68 17.03 -16.33
CA ASP A 318 15.55 18.17 -17.26
C ASP A 318 16.34 19.43 -16.85
N THR A 319 16.78 19.54 -15.59
CA THR A 319 17.44 20.76 -15.06
C THR A 319 18.96 20.74 -15.18
N GLY A 320 19.58 19.55 -15.22
CA GLY A 320 21.03 19.39 -15.12
C GLY A 320 21.50 18.00 -15.58
N ASP A 321 22.79 17.72 -15.45
CA ASP A 321 23.37 16.42 -15.78
C ASP A 321 23.21 15.45 -14.59
N TYR A 322 21.95 15.07 -14.33
CA TYR A 322 21.56 14.21 -13.22
C TYR A 322 21.13 12.84 -13.71
N GLU A 323 21.48 11.81 -12.94
CA GLU A 323 21.04 10.44 -13.18
C GLU A 323 20.13 10.01 -12.02
N THR A 324 18.95 9.46 -12.33
CA THR A 324 18.02 8.97 -11.29
C THR A 324 17.85 7.47 -11.32
N HIS A 325 17.89 6.87 -10.14
CA HIS A 325 17.65 5.44 -9.95
C HIS A 325 16.39 5.20 -9.12
N GLY A 326 15.77 4.04 -9.32
CA GLY A 326 14.67 3.57 -8.49
C GLY A 326 15.09 2.38 -7.63
N TYR A 327 14.81 2.44 -6.33
CA TYR A 327 15.08 1.38 -5.38
C TYR A 327 13.98 1.34 -4.31
N ALA A 328 13.71 0.18 -3.69
CA ALA A 328 12.68 0.11 -2.64
C ALA A 328 13.01 1.03 -1.45
N GLY A 329 12.05 1.83 -0.97
CA GLY A 329 12.29 2.94 -0.03
C GLY A 329 12.91 2.58 1.33
N PHE A 330 12.92 1.30 1.73
CA PHE A 330 13.65 0.83 2.92
C PHE A 330 15.16 0.65 2.71
N PHE A 331 15.63 0.81 1.47
CA PHE A 331 17.04 0.76 1.07
C PHE A 331 17.77 -0.54 1.42
N GLY A 332 17.05 -1.66 1.52
CA GLY A 332 17.62 -2.98 1.76
C GLY A 332 17.96 -3.27 3.23
N ILE A 333 17.66 -2.35 4.15
CA ILE A 333 18.01 -2.44 5.56
C ILE A 333 16.75 -2.77 6.38
N PRO A 334 16.52 -4.04 6.76
CA PRO A 334 15.38 -4.42 7.59
C PRO A 334 15.61 -3.95 9.03
N MET A 335 15.03 -2.81 9.41
CA MET A 335 15.23 -2.21 10.72
C MET A 335 13.91 -1.82 11.41
N GLU A 336 13.92 -1.92 12.73
CA GLU A 336 12.98 -1.26 13.63
C GLU A 336 13.59 0.09 14.02
N TYR A 337 12.81 1.16 13.89
CA TYR A 337 13.25 2.54 14.09
C TYR A 337 12.58 3.18 15.30
N LEU A 338 13.39 3.79 16.17
CA LEU A 338 12.90 4.59 17.30
C LEU A 338 13.42 6.04 17.20
N GLY A 339 12.51 6.94 16.84
CA GLY A 339 12.77 8.38 16.81
C GLY A 339 13.05 8.98 18.18
N TYR A 340 13.68 10.16 18.21
CA TYR A 340 13.97 10.87 19.45
C TYR A 340 12.67 11.28 20.17
N ASP A 341 12.60 11.01 21.48
CA ASP A 341 11.42 11.21 22.35
C ASP A 341 10.14 10.45 21.93
N ALA A 342 10.24 9.50 20.98
CA ALA A 342 9.13 8.61 20.65
C ALA A 342 8.92 7.53 21.73
N ASP A 343 7.67 7.23 22.05
CA ASP A 343 7.30 6.19 23.03
C ASP A 343 7.33 4.78 22.43
N VAL A 344 7.13 4.67 21.11
CA VAL A 344 6.94 3.40 20.39
C VAL A 344 7.86 3.39 19.17
N ALA A 345 8.51 2.25 18.93
CA ALA A 345 9.31 2.02 17.74
C ALA A 345 8.41 1.53 16.58
N VAL A 346 8.82 1.79 15.34
CA VAL A 346 8.09 1.40 14.14
C VAL A 346 8.95 0.54 13.23
N ASP A 347 8.32 -0.41 12.54
CA ASP A 347 9.00 -1.20 11.52
C ASP A 347 9.23 -0.34 10.28
N ALA A 348 10.49 -0.22 9.87
CA ALA A 348 10.90 0.57 8.72
C ALA A 348 11.35 -0.36 7.58
N CYS A 349 10.57 -1.41 7.32
CA CYS A 349 10.79 -2.40 6.27
C CYS A 349 9.49 -3.00 5.76
N PRO A 350 9.49 -3.70 4.59
CA PRO A 350 8.28 -4.28 4.05
C PRO A 350 7.73 -5.38 4.97
N PRO A 351 6.39 -5.57 5.05
CA PRO A 351 5.75 -6.58 5.90
C PRO A 351 6.14 -8.03 5.63
N ILE A 352 6.70 -8.30 4.45
CA ILE A 352 7.24 -9.62 4.07
C ILE A 352 8.59 -9.93 4.75
N LEU A 353 9.20 -8.96 5.43
CA LEU A 353 10.49 -9.08 6.13
C LEU A 353 10.35 -8.68 7.59
N ASP A 354 10.82 -9.53 8.48
CA ASP A 354 10.99 -9.15 9.89
C ASP A 354 12.19 -8.20 10.04
N PRO A 355 12.07 -7.17 10.89
CA PRO A 355 13.21 -6.34 11.29
C PRO A 355 14.37 -7.19 11.81
N GLN A 356 15.61 -6.83 11.45
CA GLN A 356 16.82 -7.52 11.90
C GLN A 356 17.70 -6.66 12.81
N HIS A 357 17.48 -5.34 12.83
CA HIS A 357 18.26 -4.38 13.59
C HIS A 357 17.36 -3.37 14.27
N HIS A 358 17.73 -2.95 15.48
CA HIS A 358 17.10 -1.82 16.15
C HIS A 358 17.97 -0.57 15.99
N VAL A 359 17.42 0.49 15.40
CA VAL A 359 18.10 1.77 15.16
C VAL A 359 17.35 2.89 15.89
N SER A 360 18.06 3.62 16.75
CA SER A 360 17.49 4.74 17.50
C SER A 360 18.23 6.04 17.21
N GLU A 361 17.50 7.15 17.36
CA GLU A 361 18.09 8.49 17.30
C GLU A 361 18.80 8.86 18.60
N VAL A 362 20.03 9.36 18.46
CA VAL A 362 20.90 9.75 19.58
C VAL A 362 21.32 11.20 19.40
N PRO A 363 21.05 12.08 20.37
CA PRO A 363 21.39 13.50 20.26
C PRO A 363 22.90 13.74 20.30
N THR A 364 23.41 14.44 19.29
CA THR A 364 24.83 14.79 19.11
C THR A 364 25.11 16.26 19.38
N ASP A 365 24.15 17.16 19.10
CA ASP A 365 24.21 18.57 19.51
C ASP A 365 23.34 18.89 20.73
N ARG A 366 23.99 19.34 21.80
CA ARG A 366 23.33 19.66 23.08
C ARG A 366 22.63 21.01 23.07
N GLU A 367 23.09 21.98 22.28
CA GLU A 367 22.50 23.32 22.26
C GLU A 367 21.19 23.33 21.47
N THR A 368 21.20 22.70 20.29
CA THR A 368 20.00 22.50 19.46
C THR A 368 18.99 21.60 20.17
N LYS A 369 19.41 20.47 20.75
CA LYS A 369 18.55 19.65 21.62
C LYS A 369 17.89 20.47 22.74
N ALA A 370 18.66 21.26 23.49
CA ALA A 370 18.09 22.04 24.60
C ALA A 370 17.11 23.14 24.14
N SER A 371 17.20 23.54 22.87
CA SER A 371 16.25 24.44 22.22
C SER A 371 14.99 23.69 21.81
N HIS A 372 15.14 22.52 21.16
CA HIS A 372 14.05 21.59 20.85
C HIS A 372 13.26 21.20 22.10
N ASP A 373 13.92 20.59 23.10
CA ASP A 373 13.32 20.14 24.36
C ASP A 373 12.52 21.26 25.04
N ARG A 374 13.02 22.50 25.00
CA ARG A 374 12.34 23.63 25.66
C ARG A 374 11.00 23.94 24.99
N TRP A 375 10.96 23.90 23.67
CA TRP A 375 9.75 24.18 22.90
C TRP A 375 8.77 23.01 22.93
N SER A 376 9.27 21.78 22.77
CA SER A 376 8.46 20.56 22.84
C SER A 376 7.80 20.42 24.22
N ASN A 377 8.57 20.52 25.31
CA ASN A 377 8.02 20.47 26.68
C ASN A 377 7.00 21.58 26.95
N LEU A 378 7.18 22.79 26.39
CA LEU A 378 6.21 23.87 26.55
C LEU A 378 4.89 23.55 25.84
N ARG A 379 4.95 22.96 24.64
CA ARG A 379 3.77 22.49 23.89
C ARG A 379 3.07 21.36 24.61
N GLU A 380 3.82 20.35 25.04
CA GLU A 380 3.30 19.18 25.77
C GLU A 380 2.61 19.61 27.07
N THR A 381 3.28 20.42 27.90
CA THR A 381 2.70 20.95 29.15
C THR A 381 1.42 21.76 28.88
N ALA A 382 1.37 22.53 27.79
CA ALA A 382 0.17 23.25 27.41
C ALA A 382 -0.97 22.29 26.99
N GLY A 383 -0.63 21.23 26.26
CA GLY A 383 -1.51 20.12 25.89
C GLY A 383 -2.08 19.41 27.12
N GLU A 384 -1.23 18.95 28.04
CA GLU A 384 -1.62 18.30 29.29
C GLU A 384 -2.56 19.16 30.14
N VAL A 385 -2.32 20.48 30.22
CA VAL A 385 -3.19 21.40 30.93
C VAL A 385 -4.56 21.50 30.25
N ILE A 386 -4.60 21.58 28.92
CA ILE A 386 -5.86 21.56 28.15
C ILE A 386 -6.59 20.24 28.37
N GLU A 387 -5.88 19.12 28.30
CA GLU A 387 -6.44 17.78 28.45
C GLU A 387 -6.99 17.55 29.86
N SER A 388 -6.25 17.95 30.90
CA SER A 388 -6.70 17.93 32.29
C SER A 388 -7.96 18.78 32.51
N LEU A 389 -8.07 19.92 31.82
CA LEU A 389 -9.25 20.80 31.89
C LEU A 389 -10.47 20.23 31.18
N LYS A 390 -10.27 19.51 30.05
CA LYS A 390 -11.31 18.82 29.29
C LYS A 390 -11.86 17.58 30.02
N THR A 391 -10.97 16.78 30.59
CA THR A 391 -11.29 15.48 31.20
C THR A 391 -11.89 15.59 32.60
N ASN A 392 -11.66 16.69 33.31
CA ASN A 392 -12.21 16.90 34.63
C ASN A 392 -13.68 17.39 34.57
N PRO A 393 -14.66 16.60 35.06
CA PRO A 393 -16.09 16.95 34.97
C PRO A 393 -16.47 18.29 35.62
N ALA A 394 -15.67 18.76 36.58
CA ALA A 394 -15.90 20.03 37.27
C ALA A 394 -15.42 21.26 36.49
N THR A 395 -14.47 21.10 35.55
CA THR A 395 -13.86 22.21 34.79
C THR A 395 -14.24 22.19 33.31
N ALA A 396 -14.63 21.05 32.74
CA ALA A 396 -14.93 20.89 31.33
C ALA A 396 -15.93 21.95 30.81
N PHE A 397 -17.05 22.14 31.51
CA PHE A 397 -18.09 23.11 31.11
C PHE A 397 -17.58 24.56 31.15
N GLY A 398 -16.82 24.94 32.19
CA GLY A 398 -16.29 26.30 32.33
C GLY A 398 -15.15 26.62 31.35
N PHE A 399 -14.34 25.61 31.00
CA PHE A 399 -13.30 25.70 29.98
C PHE A 399 -13.93 25.93 28.59
N VAL A 400 -14.94 25.13 28.21
CA VAL A 400 -15.63 25.26 26.92
C VAL A 400 -16.26 26.66 26.77
N GLU A 401 -16.94 27.18 27.80
CA GLU A 401 -17.54 28.52 27.75
C GLU A 401 -16.50 29.65 27.63
N SER A 402 -15.32 29.49 28.24
CA SER A 402 -14.29 30.54 28.28
C SER A 402 -13.37 30.52 27.06
N ALA A 403 -12.95 29.33 26.62
CA ALA A 403 -12.02 29.15 25.51
C ALA A 403 -12.75 29.07 24.16
N GLY A 404 -14.04 28.72 24.14
CA GLY A 404 -14.79 28.43 22.92
C GLY A 404 -14.82 29.55 21.88
N SER A 405 -14.84 30.82 22.29
CA SER A 405 -14.78 31.96 21.36
C SER A 405 -13.41 32.14 20.70
N GLY A 406 -12.33 31.84 21.42
CA GLY A 406 -10.97 31.82 20.89
C GLY A 406 -10.76 30.65 19.94
N TYR A 407 -11.21 29.45 20.33
CA TYR A 407 -11.24 28.27 19.45
C TYR A 407 -12.05 28.55 18.18
N GLY A 408 -13.25 29.12 18.30
CA GLY A 408 -14.08 29.47 17.13
C GLY A 408 -13.41 30.44 16.17
N LEU A 409 -12.64 31.42 16.67
CA LEU A 409 -11.85 32.33 15.84
C LEU A 409 -10.67 31.60 15.16
N ALA A 410 -9.97 30.73 15.89
CA ALA A 410 -8.86 29.94 15.36
C ALA A 410 -9.34 28.97 14.26
N LEU A 411 -10.46 28.28 14.48
CA LEU A 411 -11.08 27.40 13.49
C LEU A 411 -11.53 28.20 12.27
N ALA A 412 -12.14 29.38 12.46
CA ALA A 412 -12.50 30.26 11.35
C ALA A 412 -11.28 30.75 10.55
N ALA A 413 -10.16 31.04 11.22
CA ALA A 413 -8.91 31.41 10.55
C ALA A 413 -8.34 30.22 9.75
N ARG A 414 -8.24 29.03 10.36
CA ARG A 414 -7.81 27.79 9.70
C ARG A 414 -8.68 27.45 8.49
N THR A 415 -9.99 27.67 8.58
CA THR A 415 -10.93 27.40 7.47
C THR A 415 -10.86 28.43 6.35
N LEU A 416 -10.73 29.73 6.66
CA LEU A 416 -10.84 30.79 5.66
C LEU A 416 -9.51 31.15 4.99
N VAL A 417 -8.39 30.89 5.66
CA VAL A 417 -7.03 31.21 5.18
C VAL A 417 -6.02 30.13 5.61
N PRO A 418 -6.25 28.84 5.26
CA PRO A 418 -5.43 27.71 5.73
C PRO A 418 -3.94 27.93 5.45
N GLY A 419 -3.55 28.27 4.22
CA GLY A 419 -2.15 28.52 3.86
C GLY A 419 -1.48 29.60 4.71
N ARG A 420 -2.14 30.72 5.02
CA ARG A 420 -1.53 31.76 5.88
C ARG A 420 -1.41 31.35 7.34
N VAL A 421 -2.30 30.47 7.80
CA VAL A 421 -2.20 29.90 9.14
C VAL A 421 -1.08 28.88 9.15
N SER A 422 -0.92 28.10 8.08
CA SER A 422 0.22 27.20 7.89
C SER A 422 1.52 28.00 7.90
N ASP A 423 1.70 29.02 7.04
CA ASP A 423 2.91 29.86 7.02
C ASP A 423 3.29 30.39 8.42
N LEU A 424 2.28 30.81 9.21
CA LEU A 424 2.48 31.37 10.54
C LEU A 424 2.80 30.30 11.59
N LEU A 425 2.22 29.11 11.46
CA LEU A 425 2.52 27.94 12.30
C LEU A 425 3.89 27.36 11.92
N GLY A 426 4.15 27.14 10.63
CA GLY A 426 5.42 26.78 10.02
C GLY A 426 6.55 27.70 10.49
N THR A 427 6.41 29.02 10.42
CA THR A 427 7.44 29.95 10.97
C THR A 427 7.71 29.74 12.48
N ALA A 428 6.74 29.24 13.23
CA ALA A 428 6.89 28.90 14.65
C ALA A 428 7.35 27.44 14.89
N ASP A 429 7.18 26.56 13.90
CA ASP A 429 7.69 25.19 13.83
C ASP A 429 9.15 25.19 13.35
N ASP A 430 9.55 26.00 12.36
CA ASP A 430 10.94 26.30 11.96
C ASP A 430 11.80 26.84 13.13
N ALA A 431 11.15 27.34 14.19
CA ALA A 431 11.82 27.79 15.40
C ALA A 431 12.15 26.63 16.38
N VAL A 432 11.63 25.45 16.10
CA VAL A 432 11.82 24.19 16.81
C VAL A 432 12.67 23.30 15.91
N PRO A 433 13.95 23.09 16.25
CA PRO A 433 14.81 22.27 15.41
C PRO A 433 14.27 20.84 15.26
N ASP A 434 14.33 20.29 14.07
CA ASP A 434 13.91 18.92 13.80
C ASP A 434 14.88 17.91 14.39
N ASN A 435 14.40 16.69 14.65
CA ASN A 435 15.21 15.62 15.24
C ASN A 435 16.50 15.38 14.46
N HIS A 436 16.44 15.37 13.14
CA HIS A 436 17.60 15.12 12.29
C HIS A 436 18.69 16.22 12.39
N GLU A 437 18.35 17.44 12.82
CA GLU A 437 19.30 18.55 12.97
C GLU A 437 20.20 18.39 14.21
N PHE A 438 19.79 17.59 15.19
CA PHE A 438 20.55 17.39 16.43
C PHE A 438 20.74 15.94 16.85
N CYS A 439 20.14 14.98 16.17
CA CYS A 439 20.30 13.56 16.39
C CYS A 439 20.98 12.86 15.22
N ASP A 440 21.90 11.97 15.54
CA ASP A 440 22.43 10.98 14.60
C ASP A 440 21.77 9.63 14.87
N GLN A 441 21.78 8.74 13.89
CA GLN A 441 21.28 7.38 14.07
C GLN A 441 22.38 6.47 14.65
N ALA A 442 22.00 5.60 15.58
CA ALA A 442 22.88 4.61 16.19
C ALA A 442 23.23 3.45 15.23
N VAL A 443 23.92 3.73 14.13
CA VAL A 443 24.21 2.77 13.05
C VAL A 443 25.28 1.74 13.44
N HIS A 444 26.21 2.06 14.36
CA HIS A 444 27.24 1.12 14.79
C HIS A 444 26.73 0.14 15.84
N ARG A 445 27.07 -1.15 15.71
CA ARG A 445 26.65 -2.18 16.66
C ARG A 445 27.06 -1.87 18.10
N GLN A 446 26.04 -1.82 18.95
CA GLN A 446 26.17 -1.78 20.40
C GLN A 446 26.03 -3.21 20.94
N HIS A 447 26.76 -3.56 22.00
CA HIS A 447 26.63 -4.88 22.64
C HIS A 447 25.39 -4.95 23.54
N SER A 448 24.24 -4.53 23.00
CA SER A 448 22.94 -4.44 23.64
C SER A 448 21.83 -4.85 22.66
N TYR A 449 20.68 -5.24 23.21
CA TYR A 449 19.53 -5.73 22.47
C TYR A 449 18.26 -5.04 22.99
N VAL A 450 17.31 -4.80 22.09
CA VAL A 450 15.93 -4.40 22.40
C VAL A 450 15.04 -5.54 21.93
N GLY A 451 14.33 -6.19 22.85
CA GLY A 451 13.72 -7.49 22.57
C GLY A 451 14.79 -8.51 22.12
N ASP A 452 14.58 -9.07 20.94
CA ASP A 452 15.52 -10.00 20.28
C ASP A 452 16.42 -9.31 19.22
N LEU A 453 16.22 -8.00 18.98
CA LEU A 453 16.93 -7.25 17.95
C LEU A 453 18.26 -6.65 18.49
N PRO A 454 19.39 -6.83 17.78
CA PRO A 454 20.63 -6.15 18.10
C PRO A 454 20.52 -4.65 17.82
N VAL A 455 21.09 -3.82 18.70
CA VAL A 455 21.14 -2.37 18.48
C VAL A 455 22.31 -2.04 17.54
N GLY A 456 22.00 -1.50 16.36
CA GLY A 456 22.97 -1.12 15.32
C GLY A 456 23.63 -2.31 14.59
N LEU A 457 24.42 -1.98 13.57
CA LEU A 457 24.96 -2.92 12.58
C LEU A 457 26.48 -3.13 12.74
N THR A 458 26.94 -4.36 12.48
CA THR A 458 28.37 -4.70 12.34
C THR A 458 28.94 -4.16 11.03
N ASP A 459 30.26 -4.00 10.97
CA ASP A 459 30.93 -3.54 9.76
C ASP A 459 30.71 -4.52 8.58
N GLU A 460 30.64 -5.83 8.84
CA GLU A 460 30.32 -6.85 7.84
C GLU A 460 28.89 -6.65 7.28
N GLU A 461 27.87 -6.53 8.14
CA GLU A 461 26.47 -6.29 7.73
C GLU A 461 26.34 -4.99 6.91
N LYS A 462 27.02 -3.92 7.33
CA LYS A 462 27.02 -2.64 6.60
C LYS A 462 27.58 -2.75 5.19
N VAL A 463 28.69 -3.47 5.03
CA VAL A 463 29.31 -3.68 3.71
C VAL A 463 28.40 -4.53 2.82
N GLU A 464 27.74 -5.56 3.36
CA GLU A 464 26.77 -6.35 2.60
C GLU A 464 25.58 -5.51 2.14
N TYR A 465 24.96 -4.70 3.01
CA TYR A 465 23.81 -3.88 2.62
C TYR A 465 24.17 -2.85 1.55
N ALA A 466 25.31 -2.17 1.68
CA ALA A 466 25.78 -1.22 0.67
C ALA A 466 26.12 -1.92 -0.67
N ALA A 467 26.81 -3.06 -0.62
CA ALA A 467 27.14 -3.84 -1.81
C ALA A 467 25.89 -4.35 -2.53
N ASN A 468 24.89 -4.83 -1.78
CA ASN A 468 23.61 -5.28 -2.33
C ASN A 468 22.86 -4.13 -2.99
N ALA A 469 22.77 -2.96 -2.35
CA ALA A 469 22.11 -1.80 -2.94
C ALA A 469 22.76 -1.41 -4.28
N PHE A 470 24.11 -1.38 -4.35
CA PHE A 470 24.83 -1.01 -5.58
C PHE A 470 24.71 -2.09 -6.67
N GLY A 471 24.76 -3.35 -6.27
CA GLY A 471 24.60 -4.49 -7.19
C GLY A 471 23.21 -4.55 -7.81
N LEU A 472 22.15 -4.35 -7.01
CA LEU A 472 20.76 -4.35 -7.47
C LEU A 472 20.47 -3.24 -8.48
N MET A 473 21.08 -2.06 -8.31
CA MET A 473 20.91 -0.92 -9.22
C MET A 473 21.83 -0.97 -10.44
N GLY A 474 22.80 -1.90 -10.51
CA GLY A 474 23.75 -2.03 -11.62
C GLY A 474 24.81 -0.92 -11.67
N TRP A 475 25.26 -0.40 -10.52
CA TRP A 475 26.18 0.74 -10.50
C TRP A 475 27.60 0.39 -10.98
N GLU A 476 28.04 1.11 -12.02
CA GLU A 476 29.41 1.06 -12.51
C GLU A 476 30.21 2.34 -12.22
N GLU A 477 29.54 3.49 -12.14
CA GLU A 477 30.15 4.80 -11.91
C GLU A 477 29.43 5.57 -10.79
N PHE A 478 30.18 6.42 -10.09
CA PHE A 478 29.67 7.23 -8.99
C PHE A 478 29.84 8.72 -9.29
N GLY A 479 28.75 9.49 -9.14
CA GLY A 479 28.74 10.95 -9.17
C GLY A 479 29.56 11.57 -8.04
N ARG A 480 29.68 12.91 -8.01
CA ARG A 480 30.32 13.60 -6.86
C ARG A 480 29.39 13.64 -5.65
N LEU A 481 28.10 13.76 -5.91
CA LEU A 481 27.02 13.61 -4.94
C LEU A 481 26.18 12.40 -5.31
N VAL A 482 25.83 11.60 -4.30
CA VAL A 482 24.89 10.50 -4.42
C VAL A 482 23.84 10.66 -3.34
N VAL A 483 22.59 10.87 -3.73
CA VAL A 483 21.48 11.15 -2.80
C VAL A 483 20.58 9.94 -2.68
N PHE A 484 20.44 9.36 -1.49
CA PHE A 484 19.37 8.40 -1.19
C PHE A 484 18.14 9.16 -0.74
N THR A 485 17.07 9.10 -1.51
CA THR A 485 15.84 9.88 -1.30
C THR A 485 14.71 8.95 -0.91
N GLY A 486 14.50 8.79 0.40
CA GLY A 486 13.27 8.20 0.92
C GLY A 486 12.08 9.12 0.62
N HIS A 487 10.85 8.67 0.87
CA HIS A 487 9.70 9.55 0.72
C HIS A 487 8.77 9.46 1.92
N ALA A 488 8.00 10.54 2.09
CA ALA A 488 6.91 10.67 3.03
C ALA A 488 5.78 11.45 2.35
N SER A 489 4.68 11.60 3.06
CA SER A 489 3.54 12.42 2.64
C SER A 489 3.20 13.43 3.73
N GLU A 490 2.51 14.50 3.35
CA GLU A 490 2.02 15.49 4.29
C GLU A 490 0.53 15.71 4.12
N THR A 491 -0.22 15.60 5.21
CA THR A 491 -1.66 15.78 5.24
C THR A 491 -2.14 16.19 6.63
N ALA A 492 -3.22 16.95 6.70
CA ALA A 492 -3.87 17.32 7.95
C ALA A 492 -5.21 16.58 8.13
N ASN A 493 -5.47 16.06 9.35
CA ASN A 493 -6.76 15.46 9.71
C ASN A 493 -7.20 14.31 8.79
N ASN A 494 -6.26 13.45 8.41
CA ASN A 494 -6.52 12.29 7.57
C ASN A 494 -6.18 11.02 8.37
N PRO A 495 -7.17 10.19 8.76
CA PRO A 495 -6.90 8.92 9.41
C PRO A 495 -6.05 7.97 8.56
N PHE A 496 -6.08 8.10 7.23
CA PHE A 496 -5.30 7.31 6.29
C PHE A 496 -4.03 8.04 5.85
N ASP A 497 -3.36 8.76 6.75
CA ASP A 497 -2.09 9.44 6.46
C ASP A 497 -0.97 8.42 6.16
N SER A 498 -0.80 7.41 7.01
CA SER A 498 0.16 6.32 6.81
C SER A 498 0.02 5.58 5.46
N SER A 499 -1.19 5.52 4.91
CA SER A 499 -1.43 4.92 3.57
C SER A 499 -0.82 5.72 2.41
N LEU A 500 -0.44 6.98 2.66
CA LEU A 500 0.23 7.85 1.70
C LEU A 500 1.75 7.85 1.90
N ASP A 501 2.26 7.32 3.01
CA ASP A 501 3.70 7.14 3.22
C ASP A 501 4.25 5.93 2.43
N CYS A 502 5.47 5.50 2.73
CA CYS A 502 6.17 4.48 1.96
C CYS A 502 5.64 3.08 2.25
N GLY A 503 5.04 2.43 1.25
CA GLY A 503 4.60 1.03 1.34
C GLY A 503 5.75 0.05 1.62
N ALA A 504 6.96 0.34 1.12
CA ALA A 504 8.15 -0.45 1.41
C ALA A 504 8.71 -0.22 2.84
N CYS A 505 8.20 0.78 3.56
CA CYS A 505 8.52 1.04 4.97
C CYS A 505 7.29 0.82 5.86
N ALA A 506 6.38 -0.08 5.47
CA ALA A 506 5.16 -0.41 6.20
C ALA A 506 4.25 0.80 6.53
N GLY A 507 4.16 1.77 5.62
CA GLY A 507 3.35 2.97 5.82
C GLY A 507 4.00 4.02 6.73
N ASN A 508 5.33 3.99 6.86
CA ASN A 508 6.12 5.00 7.57
C ASN A 508 7.00 5.82 6.61
N PRO A 509 7.48 7.01 7.02
CA PRO A 509 8.44 7.81 6.26
C PRO A 509 9.73 7.04 5.94
N GLY A 510 10.26 7.24 4.73
CA GLY A 510 11.50 6.60 4.24
C GLY A 510 12.80 7.35 4.59
N GLY A 511 12.73 8.59 5.08
CA GLY A 511 13.90 9.40 5.45
C GLY A 511 14.85 8.71 6.44
N PRO A 512 14.36 8.03 7.50
CA PRO A 512 15.22 7.27 8.41
C PRO A 512 16.08 6.21 7.69
N ASN A 513 15.53 5.43 6.76
CA ASN A 513 16.28 4.42 6.00
C ASN A 513 17.35 5.06 5.12
N ALA A 514 17.01 6.16 4.43
CA ALA A 514 17.94 6.92 3.61
C ALA A 514 19.14 7.42 4.42
N ARG A 515 18.90 7.95 5.63
CA ARG A 515 19.94 8.41 6.56
C ARG A 515 20.87 7.26 7.00
N VAL A 516 20.32 6.08 7.29
CA VAL A 516 21.15 4.92 7.66
C VAL A 516 22.04 4.50 6.50
N LEU A 517 21.50 4.36 5.28
CA LEU A 517 22.29 3.94 4.13
C LEU A 517 23.36 4.97 3.76
N ALA A 518 23.03 6.26 3.78
CA ALA A 518 24.00 7.34 3.55
C ALA A 518 25.14 7.31 4.58
N ALA A 519 24.82 7.13 5.86
CA ALA A 519 25.81 7.01 6.93
C ALA A 519 26.71 5.77 6.74
N ILE A 520 26.14 4.64 6.33
CA ILE A 520 26.90 3.42 6.00
C ILE A 520 27.85 3.68 4.83
N CYS A 521 27.36 4.26 3.75
CA CYS A 521 28.16 4.50 2.55
C CYS A 521 29.25 5.57 2.76
N ASN A 522 29.10 6.43 3.77
CA ASN A 522 30.13 7.40 4.18
C ASN A 522 31.17 6.85 5.17
N ASP A 523 30.99 5.65 5.74
CA ASP A 523 31.98 5.05 6.64
C ASP A 523 33.24 4.65 5.86
N GLU A 524 34.40 5.18 6.28
CA GLU A 524 35.69 4.93 5.62
C GLU A 524 36.09 3.45 5.62
N THR A 525 35.66 2.67 6.62
CA THR A 525 35.90 1.22 6.66
C THR A 525 35.07 0.53 5.59
N VAL A 526 33.81 0.92 5.46
CA VAL A 526 32.88 0.38 4.45
C VAL A 526 33.36 0.73 3.05
N LYS A 527 33.73 2.00 2.79
CA LYS A 527 34.30 2.42 1.50
C LYS A 527 35.55 1.63 1.11
N ALA A 528 36.43 1.35 2.07
CA ALA A 528 37.63 0.57 1.81
C ALA A 528 37.31 -0.88 1.41
N GLU A 529 36.37 -1.52 2.11
CA GLU A 529 35.96 -2.89 1.80
C GLU A 529 35.15 -3.00 0.50
N LEU A 530 34.28 -2.02 0.20
CA LEU A 530 33.55 -1.95 -1.07
C LEU A 530 34.50 -1.83 -2.27
N ARG A 531 35.58 -1.04 -2.14
CA ARG A 531 36.66 -0.98 -3.15
C ARG A 531 37.37 -2.31 -3.31
N ASP A 532 37.61 -3.05 -2.22
CA ASP A 532 38.19 -4.39 -2.29
C ASP A 532 37.24 -5.41 -2.97
N ARG A 533 35.92 -5.18 -2.92
CA ARG A 533 34.89 -5.95 -3.62
C ARG A 533 34.65 -5.54 -5.08
N GLY A 534 35.28 -4.45 -5.54
CA GLY A 534 35.22 -4.01 -6.94
C GLY A 534 34.40 -2.75 -7.21
N PHE A 535 33.78 -2.14 -6.18
CA PHE A 535 33.09 -0.87 -6.32
C PHE A 535 34.10 0.30 -6.24
N ASP A 536 34.47 0.87 -7.39
CA ASP A 536 35.45 1.97 -7.45
C ASP A 536 34.81 3.31 -7.08
N ILE A 537 34.60 3.54 -5.78
CA ILE A 537 34.03 4.79 -5.26
C ILE A 537 35.12 5.89 -5.24
N PRO A 538 35.00 6.96 -6.05
CA PRO A 538 35.94 8.07 -6.05
C PRO A 538 36.09 8.74 -4.68
N GLU A 539 37.29 9.25 -4.35
CA GLU A 539 37.56 9.92 -3.07
C GLU A 539 36.73 11.19 -2.85
N ASP A 540 36.23 11.80 -3.93
CA ASP A 540 35.38 12.99 -3.90
C ASP A 540 33.88 12.68 -3.94
N THR A 541 33.49 11.41 -3.75
CA THR A 541 32.07 11.01 -3.68
C THR A 541 31.57 11.13 -2.25
N VAL A 542 30.47 11.86 -2.08
CA VAL A 542 29.77 12.03 -0.80
C VAL A 542 28.34 11.53 -0.95
N PHE A 543 27.93 10.66 -0.04
CA PHE A 543 26.56 10.17 0.03
C PHE A 543 25.74 11.11 0.92
N VAL A 544 24.54 11.47 0.48
CA VAL A 544 23.63 12.38 1.20
C VAL A 544 22.29 11.67 1.32
N ALA A 545 21.59 11.87 2.43
CA ALA A 545 20.23 11.41 2.57
C ALA A 545 19.26 12.55 2.26
N GLY A 546 18.10 12.22 1.72
CA GLY A 546 17.01 13.16 1.53
C GLY A 546 15.65 12.49 1.73
N GLU A 547 14.62 13.33 1.81
CA GLU A 547 13.23 12.90 1.90
C GLU A 547 12.36 13.70 0.94
N HIS A 548 11.70 12.98 0.03
CA HIS A 548 10.71 13.52 -0.89
C HIS A 548 9.33 13.55 -0.22
N ASN A 549 8.79 14.75 0.00
CA ASN A 549 7.39 14.93 0.38
C ASN A 549 6.51 14.83 -0.87
N THR A 550 5.87 13.67 -1.03
CA THR A 550 5.05 13.34 -2.19
C THR A 550 3.79 14.20 -2.35
N THR A 551 3.34 14.89 -1.30
CA THR A 551 2.22 15.84 -1.41
C THR A 551 2.68 17.17 -2.03
N THR A 552 3.85 17.68 -1.65
CA THR A 552 4.33 19.03 -2.00
C THR A 552 5.45 19.04 -3.06
N ASP A 553 5.92 17.85 -3.44
CA ASP A 553 7.11 17.56 -4.24
C ASP A 553 8.39 18.27 -3.73
N GLU A 554 8.42 18.62 -2.44
CA GLU A 554 9.62 19.13 -1.78
C GLU A 554 10.59 17.99 -1.46
N ILE A 555 11.87 18.21 -1.73
CA ILE A 555 12.93 17.28 -1.35
C ILE A 555 13.81 17.98 -0.33
N ASP A 556 13.72 17.54 0.92
CA ASP A 556 14.63 17.98 1.96
C ASP A 556 15.91 17.15 1.94
N LEU A 557 17.06 17.81 2.09
CA LEU A 557 18.38 17.18 2.05
C LEU A 557 19.01 17.26 3.44
N PHE A 558 19.29 16.09 4.03
CA PHE A 558 19.96 15.94 5.31
C PHE A 558 21.49 16.07 5.11
N ASP A 559 21.96 17.31 5.01
CA ASP A 559 23.31 17.67 4.55
C ASP A 559 24.32 18.04 5.65
N GLY A 560 23.97 17.84 6.92
CA GLY A 560 24.78 18.29 8.07
C GLY A 560 26.23 17.80 8.08
N ASP A 561 26.50 16.65 7.46
CA ASP A 561 27.83 16.02 7.39
C ASP A 561 28.55 16.24 6.04
N VAL A 562 27.95 17.01 5.11
CA VAL A 562 28.55 17.26 3.79
C VAL A 562 29.77 18.19 3.92
N PRO A 563 30.95 17.81 3.38
CA PRO A 563 32.15 18.64 3.46
C PRO A 563 32.02 19.97 2.71
N GLU A 564 32.71 21.02 3.20
CA GLU A 564 32.77 22.34 2.53
C GLU A 564 33.25 22.26 1.05
N SER A 565 33.95 21.21 0.65
CA SER A 565 34.37 20.98 -0.74
C SER A 565 33.22 20.76 -1.72
N HIS A 566 32.04 20.42 -1.21
CA HIS A 566 30.84 20.09 -1.99
C HIS A 566 29.73 21.14 -1.84
N ALA A 567 30.00 22.25 -1.15
CA ALA A 567 29.01 23.29 -0.89
C ALA A 567 28.42 23.88 -2.19
N ASP A 568 29.26 24.14 -3.20
CA ASP A 568 28.80 24.67 -4.50
C ASP A 568 27.93 23.63 -5.25
N ASP A 569 28.26 22.34 -5.15
CA ASP A 569 27.49 21.25 -5.78
C ASP A 569 26.11 21.12 -5.13
N LEU A 570 26.06 21.26 -3.81
CA LEU A 570 24.83 21.19 -3.02
C LEU A 570 23.93 22.42 -3.22
N ASP A 571 24.51 23.63 -3.27
CA ASP A 571 23.77 24.86 -3.57
C ASP A 571 23.15 24.80 -4.98
N GLN A 572 23.87 24.22 -5.94
CA GLN A 572 23.36 23.99 -7.29
C GLN A 572 22.22 22.96 -7.28
N LEU A 573 22.42 21.80 -6.65
CA LEU A 573 21.40 20.77 -6.53
C LEU A 573 20.12 21.29 -5.86
N ARG A 574 20.22 22.07 -4.78
CA ARG A 574 19.06 22.70 -4.12
C ARG A 574 18.31 23.65 -5.05
N ALA A 575 19.03 24.42 -5.88
CA ALA A 575 18.41 25.33 -6.84
C ALA A 575 17.67 24.56 -7.94
N ASP A 576 18.25 23.46 -8.41
CA ASP A 576 17.68 22.62 -9.47
C ASP A 576 16.48 21.80 -8.96
N LEU A 577 16.56 21.25 -7.74
CA LEU A 577 15.42 20.62 -7.05
C LEU A 577 14.24 21.59 -6.87
N ALA A 578 14.50 22.87 -6.59
CA ALA A 578 13.45 23.88 -6.49
C ALA A 578 12.74 24.11 -7.84
N VAL A 579 13.49 24.09 -8.96
CA VAL A 579 12.90 24.17 -10.30
C VAL A 579 12.12 22.89 -10.64
N ALA A 580 12.66 21.73 -10.29
CA ALA A 580 11.98 20.45 -10.48
C ALA A 580 10.65 20.39 -9.72
N ARG A 581 10.63 20.84 -8.45
CA ARG A 581 9.43 20.99 -7.64
C ARG A 581 8.40 21.93 -8.28
N GLU A 582 8.82 23.07 -8.81
CA GLU A 582 7.90 24.00 -9.49
C GLU A 582 7.17 23.35 -10.67
N ASN A 583 7.86 22.51 -11.45
CA ASN A 583 7.27 21.81 -12.58
C ASN A 583 6.40 20.61 -12.13
N ALA A 584 6.91 19.77 -11.22
CA ALA A 584 6.18 18.59 -10.70
C ALA A 584 4.86 19.00 -10.04
N THR A 585 4.90 20.03 -9.19
CA THR A 585 3.68 20.53 -8.52
C THR A 585 2.71 21.19 -9.50
N ALA A 586 3.17 21.72 -10.63
CA ALA A 586 2.29 22.25 -11.66
C ALA A 586 1.48 21.12 -12.32
N GLU A 587 2.13 20.03 -12.71
CA GLU A 587 1.47 18.83 -13.26
C GLU A 587 0.48 18.22 -12.25
N ARG A 588 0.91 18.09 -10.99
CA ARG A 588 0.06 17.59 -9.89
C ARG A 588 -1.15 18.50 -9.62
N ALA A 589 -0.96 19.81 -9.61
CA ALA A 589 -2.07 20.74 -9.42
C ALA A 589 -3.08 20.65 -10.57
N GLU A 590 -2.60 20.51 -11.81
CA GLU A 590 -3.45 20.34 -12.99
C GLU A 590 -4.24 19.02 -12.95
N SER A 591 -3.61 17.90 -12.55
CA SER A 591 -4.28 16.60 -12.40
C SER A 591 -5.37 16.62 -11.31
N MET A 592 -5.22 17.49 -10.31
CA MET A 592 -6.23 17.75 -9.27
C MET A 592 -7.26 18.84 -9.65
N GLY A 593 -7.26 19.31 -10.90
CA GLY A 593 -8.20 20.30 -11.43
C GLY A 593 -7.96 21.74 -10.96
N ALA A 594 -6.75 22.05 -10.49
CA ALA A 594 -6.32 23.39 -10.09
C ALA A 594 -5.46 24.08 -11.17
N ASP A 595 -5.11 25.35 -10.96
CA ASP A 595 -4.25 26.13 -11.86
C ASP A 595 -2.78 25.83 -11.57
N GLY A 596 -2.10 25.17 -12.52
CA GLY A 596 -0.68 24.78 -12.41
C GLY A 596 0.28 25.95 -12.22
N SER A 597 -0.09 27.18 -12.60
CA SER A 597 0.78 28.36 -12.44
C SER A 597 1.08 28.75 -10.98
N ALA A 598 0.36 28.15 -10.03
CA ALA A 598 0.59 28.28 -8.60
C ALA A 598 0.74 26.90 -7.91
N GLY A 599 1.27 25.89 -8.63
CA GLY A 599 1.41 24.50 -8.19
C GLY A 599 1.89 24.35 -6.75
N VAL A 600 3.11 24.81 -6.46
CA VAL A 600 3.72 24.79 -5.11
C VAL A 600 2.79 25.31 -4.02
N ARG A 601 2.16 26.49 -4.24
CA ARG A 601 1.27 27.08 -3.24
C ARG A 601 -0.01 26.26 -3.06
N GLU A 602 -0.51 25.66 -4.12
CA GLU A 602 -1.75 24.88 -4.07
C GLU A 602 -1.52 23.54 -3.37
N THR A 603 -0.40 22.86 -3.62
CA THR A 603 -0.04 21.61 -2.93
C THR A 603 0.22 21.86 -1.44
N GLU A 604 0.96 22.91 -1.08
CA GLU A 604 1.15 23.34 0.32
C GLU A 604 -0.18 23.70 1.01
N ARG A 605 -1.08 24.40 0.31
CA ARG A 605 -2.41 24.73 0.84
C ARG A 605 -3.19 23.44 1.14
N ARG A 606 -3.16 22.47 0.24
CA ARG A 606 -3.86 21.19 0.36
C ARG A 606 -3.32 20.35 1.51
N ALA A 607 -1.99 20.22 1.62
CA ALA A 607 -1.32 19.52 2.71
C ALA A 607 -1.75 20.07 4.09
N ALA A 608 -1.79 21.40 4.22
CA ALA A 608 -2.10 22.07 5.49
C ALA A 608 -3.60 22.28 5.78
N ASP A 609 -4.49 22.10 4.79
CA ASP A 609 -5.93 22.34 4.96
C ASP A 609 -6.61 21.12 5.57
N TRP A 610 -6.89 21.18 6.88
CA TRP A 610 -7.64 20.17 7.63
C TRP A 610 -9.04 19.80 7.10
N ALA A 611 -9.60 20.61 6.18
CA ALA A 611 -10.87 20.31 5.51
C ALA A 611 -10.67 19.71 4.11
N GLU A 612 -9.44 19.67 3.62
CA GLU A 612 -9.08 19.04 2.36
C GLU A 612 -9.13 17.52 2.55
N THR A 613 -10.04 16.89 1.81
CA THR A 613 -10.18 15.43 1.84
C THR A 613 -9.27 14.74 0.81
N ARG A 614 -8.74 15.53 -0.14
CA ARG A 614 -7.87 15.11 -1.24
C ARG A 614 -6.58 15.95 -1.25
N PRO A 615 -5.70 15.75 -0.24
CA PRO A 615 -4.44 16.47 -0.18
C PRO A 615 -3.57 16.16 -1.41
N GLU A 616 -3.56 14.87 -1.81
CA GLU A 616 -2.97 14.33 -3.02
C GLU A 616 -3.73 13.06 -3.45
N TRP A 617 -3.28 12.41 -4.53
CA TRP A 617 -3.85 11.17 -5.06
C TRP A 617 -3.21 9.89 -4.50
N GLY A 618 -2.10 9.99 -3.75
CA GLY A 618 -1.34 8.80 -3.34
C GLY A 618 -0.90 8.01 -4.58
N LEU A 619 -1.01 6.68 -4.52
CA LEU A 619 -0.64 5.77 -5.62
C LEU A 619 -1.80 5.53 -6.59
N ALA A 620 -2.85 6.35 -6.57
CA ALA A 620 -3.95 6.23 -7.52
C ALA A 620 -3.46 6.48 -8.95
N GLY A 621 -3.95 5.66 -9.90
CA GLY A 621 -3.42 5.60 -11.27
C GLY A 621 -2.34 4.55 -11.53
N ASN A 622 -1.74 3.94 -10.48
CA ASN A 622 -0.76 2.86 -10.66
C ASN A 622 -1.32 1.72 -11.54
N ALA A 623 -0.49 1.23 -12.46
CA ALA A 623 -0.88 0.20 -13.43
C ALA A 623 0.31 -0.67 -13.91
N GLY A 624 1.54 -0.15 -13.88
CA GLY A 624 2.71 -0.88 -14.38
C GLY A 624 3.86 -0.94 -13.39
N PHE A 625 4.77 -1.90 -13.60
CA PHE A 625 6.06 -1.96 -12.93
C PHE A 625 7.15 -2.21 -13.98
N VAL A 626 8.05 -1.25 -14.17
CA VAL A 626 9.17 -1.36 -15.13
C VAL A 626 10.46 -1.64 -14.35
N ILE A 627 11.11 -2.74 -14.70
CA ILE A 627 12.40 -3.18 -14.15
C ILE A 627 13.43 -3.11 -15.27
N GLY A 628 14.37 -2.19 -15.17
CA GLY A 628 15.42 -2.01 -16.18
C GLY A 628 16.22 -0.71 -15.99
N PRO A 629 17.17 -0.42 -16.89
CA PRO A 629 17.92 0.82 -16.86
C PRO A 629 17.01 2.05 -17.03
N ARG A 630 17.38 3.18 -16.41
CA ARG A 630 16.55 4.41 -16.40
C ARG A 630 16.30 4.92 -17.81
N GLU A 631 17.28 4.75 -18.68
CA GLU A 631 17.29 5.18 -20.07
C GLU A 631 16.15 4.59 -20.90
N LEU A 632 15.57 3.44 -20.49
CA LEU A 632 14.39 2.88 -21.16
C LEU A 632 13.14 3.75 -20.99
N THR A 633 13.17 4.67 -20.04
CA THR A 633 12.01 5.48 -19.62
C THR A 633 12.34 6.97 -19.51
N SER A 634 13.57 7.40 -19.78
CA SER A 634 14.02 8.79 -19.56
C SER A 634 13.23 9.80 -20.38
N ASP A 635 12.94 9.48 -21.63
CA ASP A 635 12.20 10.33 -22.55
C ASP A 635 10.69 10.04 -22.60
N LEU A 636 10.20 9.21 -21.66
CA LEU A 636 8.79 8.80 -21.62
C LEU A 636 8.05 9.53 -20.50
N ASP A 637 6.87 10.04 -20.85
CA ASP A 637 5.84 10.36 -19.86
C ASP A 637 5.02 9.09 -19.60
N LEU A 638 5.13 8.57 -18.38
CA LEU A 638 4.37 7.40 -17.91
C LEU A 638 3.17 7.82 -17.03
N ASP A 639 2.83 9.12 -17.02
CA ASP A 639 1.72 9.72 -16.30
C ASP A 639 1.71 9.42 -14.77
N GLY A 640 2.87 9.13 -14.16
CA GLY A 640 2.95 8.71 -12.76
C GLY A 640 2.27 7.37 -12.46
N ARG A 641 2.16 6.48 -13.46
CA ARG A 641 1.41 5.20 -13.38
C ARG A 641 2.29 3.96 -13.22
N ALA A 642 3.60 4.10 -13.41
CA ALA A 642 4.54 2.99 -13.34
C ALA A 642 5.43 3.09 -12.10
N PHE A 643 5.55 1.99 -11.37
CA PHE A 643 6.66 1.81 -10.45
C PHE A 643 7.93 1.64 -11.30
N LEU A 644 9.05 2.23 -10.88
CA LEU A 644 10.29 2.22 -11.66
C LEU A 644 11.43 1.70 -10.79
N HIS A 645 11.96 0.52 -11.08
CA HIS A 645 13.13 -0.05 -10.41
C HIS A 645 14.32 -0.10 -11.36
N SER A 646 15.45 0.45 -10.94
CA SER A 646 16.69 0.38 -11.72
C SER A 646 17.27 -1.03 -11.64
N TYR A 647 17.63 -1.59 -12.79
CA TYR A 647 18.23 -2.92 -12.91
C TYR A 647 19.03 -3.00 -14.20
N ASP A 648 20.26 -3.54 -14.16
CA ASP A 648 21.04 -3.84 -15.35
C ASP A 648 21.42 -5.33 -15.39
N HIS A 649 20.81 -6.05 -16.33
CA HIS A 649 21.05 -7.47 -16.55
C HIS A 649 22.52 -7.80 -16.93
N SER A 650 23.27 -6.83 -17.43
CA SER A 650 24.65 -7.01 -17.87
C SER A 650 25.61 -7.18 -16.67
N THR A 651 25.24 -6.59 -15.53
CA THR A 651 25.98 -6.65 -14.26
C THR A 651 25.55 -7.81 -13.37
N ASP A 652 24.39 -8.43 -13.66
CA ASP A 652 23.78 -9.53 -12.90
C ASP A 652 23.92 -10.88 -13.62
N SER A 653 25.14 -11.41 -13.70
CA SER A 653 25.39 -12.65 -14.43
C SER A 653 24.81 -13.91 -13.77
N ASP A 654 24.50 -13.87 -12.46
CA ASP A 654 23.98 -15.00 -11.70
C ASP A 654 22.46 -14.91 -11.48
N GLY A 655 21.85 -13.73 -11.62
CA GLY A 655 20.40 -13.53 -11.49
C GLY A 655 19.95 -13.18 -10.09
N ASP A 656 20.87 -13.10 -9.13
CA ASP A 656 20.59 -12.86 -7.72
C ASP A 656 19.88 -11.51 -7.50
N ALA A 657 20.27 -10.49 -8.27
CA ALA A 657 19.65 -9.17 -8.20
C ALA A 657 18.22 -9.21 -8.74
N LEU A 658 18.01 -9.84 -9.90
CA LEU A 658 16.67 -10.03 -10.45
C LEU A 658 15.78 -10.84 -9.52
N GLU A 659 16.29 -11.93 -8.94
CA GLU A 659 15.59 -12.76 -7.97
C GLU A 659 15.09 -11.95 -6.77
N ALA A 660 15.94 -11.10 -6.20
CA ALA A 660 15.56 -10.22 -5.10
C ALA A 660 14.49 -9.18 -5.51
N ILE A 661 14.53 -8.67 -6.74
CA ILE A 661 13.52 -7.74 -7.26
C ILE A 661 12.16 -8.43 -7.45
N LEU A 662 12.14 -9.65 -7.98
CA LEU A 662 10.91 -10.40 -8.24
C LEU A 662 10.27 -10.95 -6.96
N THR A 663 11.06 -11.37 -5.98
CA THR A 663 10.55 -11.91 -4.71
C THR A 663 10.18 -10.84 -3.69
N GLY A 664 10.70 -9.62 -3.82
CA GLY A 664 10.38 -8.50 -2.93
C GLY A 664 9.53 -7.43 -3.61
N PRO A 665 10.14 -6.44 -4.29
CA PRO A 665 9.44 -5.34 -4.95
C PRO A 665 8.24 -5.72 -5.83
N MET A 666 8.32 -6.79 -6.65
CA MET A 666 7.20 -7.20 -7.50
C MET A 666 5.99 -7.67 -6.69
N VAL A 667 6.20 -8.43 -5.61
CA VAL A 667 5.11 -8.85 -4.69
C VAL A 667 4.48 -7.63 -4.00
N VAL A 668 5.31 -6.72 -3.47
CA VAL A 668 4.82 -5.52 -2.77
C VAL A 668 4.04 -4.60 -3.71
N THR A 669 4.53 -4.39 -4.94
CA THR A 669 3.81 -3.58 -5.94
C THR A 669 2.51 -4.25 -6.40
N GLN A 670 2.46 -5.58 -6.45
CA GLN A 670 1.21 -6.31 -6.73
C GLN A 670 0.19 -6.15 -5.59
N TRP A 671 0.60 -6.20 -4.32
CA TRP A 671 -0.28 -5.94 -3.18
C TRP A 671 -0.83 -4.52 -3.18
N ILE A 672 0.04 -3.53 -3.46
CA ILE A 672 -0.40 -2.14 -3.62
C ILE A 672 -1.43 -2.04 -4.74
N ASN A 673 -1.12 -2.57 -5.92
CA ASN A 673 -2.03 -2.50 -7.06
C ASN A 673 -3.38 -3.18 -6.77
N ALA A 674 -3.38 -4.38 -6.18
CA ALA A 674 -4.59 -5.09 -5.80
C ALA A 674 -5.45 -4.28 -4.81
N GLN A 675 -4.82 -3.63 -3.81
CA GLN A 675 -5.54 -2.78 -2.86
C GLN A 675 -6.28 -1.63 -3.57
N TYR A 676 -5.63 -0.95 -4.52
CA TYR A 676 -6.26 0.12 -5.29
C TYR A 676 -7.31 -0.40 -6.28
N TYR A 677 -7.06 -1.55 -6.93
CA TYR A 677 -7.99 -2.23 -7.83
C TYR A 677 -9.31 -2.52 -7.12
N PHE A 678 -9.28 -3.32 -6.06
CA PHE A 678 -10.51 -3.78 -5.39
C PHE A 678 -11.24 -2.63 -4.67
N SER A 679 -10.50 -1.71 -4.03
CA SER A 679 -11.13 -0.53 -3.41
C SER A 679 -11.81 0.40 -4.43
N THR A 680 -11.41 0.35 -5.70
CA THR A 680 -12.04 1.11 -6.80
C THR A 680 -13.24 0.37 -7.38
N VAL A 681 -13.12 -0.95 -7.57
CA VAL A 681 -14.17 -1.80 -8.14
C VAL A 681 -15.42 -1.85 -7.23
N ASP A 682 -15.24 -2.08 -5.94
CA ASP A 682 -16.33 -2.06 -4.97
C ASP A 682 -15.88 -1.47 -3.62
N ASN A 683 -15.92 -0.14 -3.54
CA ASN A 683 -15.47 0.58 -2.35
C ASN A 683 -16.28 0.27 -1.08
N ALA A 684 -17.53 -0.19 -1.23
CA ALA A 684 -18.38 -0.49 -0.08
C ALA A 684 -17.90 -1.73 0.67
N VAL A 685 -17.31 -2.70 -0.04
CA VAL A 685 -16.82 -3.96 0.51
C VAL A 685 -15.30 -3.93 0.71
N TYR A 686 -14.54 -3.52 -0.32
CA TYR A 686 -13.08 -3.58 -0.31
C TYR A 686 -12.40 -2.24 -0.06
N GLY A 687 -13.18 -1.18 0.23
CA GLY A 687 -12.67 0.17 0.46
C GLY A 687 -12.86 0.64 1.89
N SER A 688 -12.83 1.96 2.08
CA SER A 688 -13.16 2.59 3.36
C SER A 688 -14.23 3.67 3.31
N GLY A 689 -15.05 3.62 2.27
CA GLY A 689 -16.15 4.57 2.08
C GLY A 689 -15.65 6.00 1.91
N SER A 690 -16.45 6.94 2.42
CA SER A 690 -16.16 8.36 2.27
C SER A 690 -15.50 8.92 3.53
N LYS A 691 -14.34 9.58 3.39
CA LYS A 691 -13.65 10.31 4.47
C LYS A 691 -14.58 11.24 5.25
N VAL A 692 -15.62 11.77 4.61
CA VAL A 692 -16.60 12.69 5.21
C VAL A 692 -17.38 12.08 6.38
N THR A 693 -17.54 10.76 6.39
CA THR A 693 -18.35 10.02 7.38
C THR A 693 -17.55 9.02 8.18
N GLN A 694 -16.23 9.01 8.02
CA GLN A 694 -15.34 8.14 8.78
C GLN A 694 -15.29 8.54 10.25
N ASN A 695 -15.27 7.55 11.13
CA ASN A 695 -15.02 7.74 12.56
C ASN A 695 -13.83 6.85 12.98
N PRO A 696 -12.71 7.44 13.43
CA PRO A 696 -11.60 6.69 14.01
C PRO A 696 -12.02 5.93 15.26
N VAL A 697 -11.48 4.71 15.42
CA VAL A 697 -11.83 3.79 16.50
C VAL A 697 -10.55 3.27 17.15
N GLY A 698 -10.39 3.52 18.44
CA GLY A 698 -9.40 2.87 19.30
C GLY A 698 -7.93 3.02 18.88
N ASN A 699 -7.62 3.97 17.98
CA ASN A 699 -6.33 4.07 17.28
C ASN A 699 -5.98 2.85 16.40
N VAL A 700 -6.93 1.99 16.06
CA VAL A 700 -6.66 0.76 15.26
C VAL A 700 -7.27 0.81 13.87
N GLY A 701 -8.34 1.58 13.66
CA GLY A 701 -9.06 1.57 12.39
C GLY A 701 -10.11 2.67 12.31
N VAL A 702 -10.95 2.60 11.28
CA VAL A 702 -12.08 3.51 11.10
C VAL A 702 -13.38 2.74 10.82
N TYR A 703 -14.50 3.36 11.19
CA TYR A 703 -15.83 2.97 10.73
C TYR A 703 -16.36 3.93 9.68
N GLN A 704 -17.16 3.41 8.74
CA GLN A 704 -18.03 4.23 7.90
C GLN A 704 -19.36 4.50 8.65
N GLY A 705 -19.46 5.66 9.30
CA GLY A 705 -20.61 6.01 10.14
C GLY A 705 -20.46 5.58 11.61
N ASN A 706 -21.54 5.18 12.27
CA ASN A 706 -21.60 5.10 13.76
C ASN A 706 -21.12 3.76 14.36
N GLY A 707 -20.60 2.83 13.56
CA GLY A 707 -20.28 1.48 13.98
C GLY A 707 -20.30 0.50 12.80
N GLY A 708 -19.89 -0.74 13.05
CA GLY A 708 -19.81 -1.78 12.04
C GLY A 708 -18.45 -2.44 12.08
N ASP A 709 -18.07 -3.03 10.96
CA ASP A 709 -16.75 -3.59 10.79
C ASP A 709 -15.68 -2.50 10.60
N LEU A 710 -14.41 -2.85 10.85
CA LEU A 710 -13.29 -1.99 10.47
C LEU A 710 -13.20 -1.92 8.95
N MET A 711 -13.04 -0.70 8.44
CA MET A 711 -12.77 -0.49 7.03
C MET A 711 -11.30 -0.83 6.72
N THR A 712 -11.08 -1.65 5.70
CA THR A 712 -9.76 -2.25 5.41
C THR A 712 -9.06 -1.62 4.21
N GLY A 713 -9.79 -1.00 3.29
CA GLY A 713 -9.22 -0.46 2.06
C GLY A 713 -9.19 1.07 1.98
N LEU A 714 -9.02 1.56 0.75
CA LEU A 714 -8.80 2.98 0.49
C LEU A 714 -10.12 3.76 0.37
N PRO A 715 -10.13 5.04 0.78
CA PRO A 715 -11.35 5.85 0.75
C PRO A 715 -11.63 6.36 -0.66
N LEU A 716 -12.90 6.65 -0.95
CA LEU A 716 -13.36 7.21 -2.23
C LEU A 716 -12.55 8.44 -2.66
N GLN A 717 -12.13 9.28 -1.71
CA GLN A 717 -11.37 10.49 -2.00
C GLN A 717 -9.96 10.22 -2.53
N SER A 718 -9.39 9.05 -2.26
CA SER A 718 -8.11 8.62 -2.84
C SER A 718 -8.28 7.99 -4.23
N LEU A 719 -9.49 7.63 -4.65
CA LEU A 719 -9.72 6.77 -5.82
C LEU A 719 -10.58 7.42 -6.90
N MET A 720 -11.50 8.31 -6.52
CA MET A 720 -12.56 8.84 -7.38
C MET A 720 -12.39 10.34 -7.62
N ALA A 721 -12.31 10.73 -8.90
CA ALA A 721 -12.33 12.14 -9.32
C ALA A 721 -13.72 12.78 -9.10
N ALA A 722 -14.78 12.00 -9.36
CA ALA A 722 -16.17 12.36 -9.10
C ALA A 722 -16.98 11.10 -8.75
N ASP A 723 -18.25 11.26 -8.35
CA ASP A 723 -19.10 10.16 -7.84
C ASP A 723 -19.08 8.91 -8.74
N ASP A 724 -19.19 9.09 -10.06
CA ASP A 724 -19.20 7.99 -11.06
C ASP A 724 -17.96 8.02 -11.97
N ARG A 725 -16.88 8.70 -11.55
CA ARG A 725 -15.65 8.81 -12.36
C ARG A 725 -14.44 8.40 -11.53
N PRO A 726 -13.94 7.17 -11.69
CA PRO A 726 -12.70 6.78 -11.05
C PRO A 726 -11.52 7.59 -11.61
N TYR A 727 -10.62 8.00 -10.71
CA TYR A 727 -9.31 8.52 -11.07
C TYR A 727 -8.32 7.36 -11.25
N HIS A 728 -8.29 6.42 -10.29
CA HIS A 728 -7.55 5.17 -10.44
C HIS A 728 -8.27 4.26 -11.43
N GLN A 729 -7.57 3.82 -12.47
CA GLN A 729 -8.08 2.81 -13.40
C GLN A 729 -7.82 1.43 -12.79
N PRO A 730 -8.87 0.64 -12.47
CA PRO A 730 -8.70 -0.66 -11.83
C PRO A 730 -8.16 -1.68 -12.83
N LEU A 731 -6.84 -1.67 -13.03
CA LEU A 731 -6.08 -2.63 -13.84
C LEU A 731 -5.23 -3.50 -12.92
N ARG A 732 -5.14 -4.80 -13.20
CA ARG A 732 -4.13 -5.66 -12.56
C ARG A 732 -2.73 -5.25 -13.04
N LEU A 733 -1.75 -5.40 -12.14
CA LEU A 733 -0.39 -4.93 -12.37
C LEU A 733 0.21 -5.54 -13.64
N SER A 734 0.78 -4.69 -14.49
CA SER A 734 1.57 -5.11 -15.66
C SER A 734 3.06 -4.92 -15.39
N THR A 735 3.80 -6.02 -15.24
CA THR A 735 5.25 -6.00 -15.01
C THR A 735 6.00 -6.14 -16.34
N ILE A 736 6.92 -5.20 -16.61
CA ILE A 736 7.79 -5.18 -17.79
C ILE A 736 9.24 -5.29 -17.31
N ILE A 737 9.95 -6.33 -17.73
CA ILE A 737 11.35 -6.59 -17.35
C ILE A 737 12.25 -6.48 -18.56
N HIS A 738 13.34 -5.71 -18.44
CA HIS A 738 14.44 -5.70 -19.39
C HIS A 738 15.53 -6.70 -18.96
N ALA A 739 15.44 -7.94 -19.48
CA ALA A 739 16.37 -9.02 -19.15
C ALA A 739 16.27 -10.17 -20.17
N PRO A 740 17.26 -11.07 -20.24
CA PRO A 740 17.12 -12.31 -21.02
C PRO A 740 15.96 -13.17 -20.51
N VAL A 741 15.08 -13.65 -21.40
CA VAL A 741 13.89 -14.43 -21.02
C VAL A 741 14.24 -15.72 -20.27
N ASP A 742 15.37 -16.35 -20.63
CA ASP A 742 15.89 -17.55 -19.96
C ASP A 742 16.21 -17.24 -18.48
N ARG A 743 16.70 -16.04 -18.18
CA ARG A 743 17.03 -15.63 -16.80
C ARG A 743 15.78 -15.49 -15.94
N VAL A 744 14.77 -14.81 -16.48
CA VAL A 744 13.48 -14.61 -15.81
C VAL A 744 12.82 -15.98 -15.58
N SER A 745 12.88 -16.88 -16.56
CA SER A 745 12.36 -18.25 -16.44
C SER A 745 13.05 -19.06 -15.35
N ASP A 746 14.38 -18.97 -15.24
CA ASP A 746 15.14 -19.66 -14.20
C ASP A 746 14.73 -19.17 -12.80
N VAL A 747 14.57 -17.85 -12.61
CA VAL A 747 14.10 -17.29 -11.33
C VAL A 747 12.68 -17.77 -11.01
N LEU A 748 11.74 -17.67 -11.96
CA LEU A 748 10.36 -18.12 -11.73
C LEU A 748 10.30 -19.62 -11.37
N ALA A 749 11.10 -20.46 -12.02
CA ALA A 749 11.14 -21.90 -11.75
C ALA A 749 11.59 -22.25 -10.32
N ASP A 750 12.36 -21.36 -9.66
CA ASP A 750 12.80 -21.53 -8.28
C ASP A 750 11.81 -20.96 -7.25
N HIS A 751 10.79 -20.20 -7.68
CA HIS A 751 9.80 -19.51 -6.83
C HIS A 751 8.35 -19.86 -7.22
N GLU A 752 7.84 -20.95 -6.63
CA GLU A 752 6.47 -21.47 -6.88
C GLU A 752 5.38 -20.44 -6.57
N GLU A 753 5.49 -19.69 -5.47
CA GLU A 753 4.50 -18.67 -5.07
C GLU A 753 4.37 -17.53 -6.11
N LEU A 754 5.48 -17.10 -6.71
CA LEU A 754 5.47 -16.09 -7.78
C LEU A 754 4.86 -16.64 -9.07
N THR A 755 5.21 -17.89 -9.41
CA THR A 755 4.70 -18.57 -10.59
C THR A 755 3.20 -18.81 -10.46
N GLU A 756 2.72 -19.17 -9.28
CA GLU A 756 1.29 -19.37 -9.00
C GLU A 756 0.50 -18.07 -9.18
N LEU A 757 1.01 -16.92 -8.74
CA LEU A 757 0.38 -15.61 -9.00
C LEU A 757 0.24 -15.30 -10.50
N LEU A 758 1.26 -15.65 -11.30
CA LEU A 758 1.26 -15.43 -12.75
C LEU A 758 0.33 -16.43 -13.46
N ASP A 759 0.44 -17.72 -13.15
CA ASP A 759 -0.37 -18.79 -13.74
C ASP A 759 -1.88 -18.62 -13.41
N ASN A 760 -2.19 -17.95 -12.30
CA ASN A 760 -3.55 -17.65 -11.88
C ASN A 760 -4.05 -16.24 -12.30
N ASP A 761 -3.34 -15.54 -13.19
CA ASP A 761 -3.73 -14.22 -13.73
C ASP A 761 -3.90 -13.10 -12.67
N TRP A 762 -3.15 -13.13 -11.57
CA TRP A 762 -3.19 -12.04 -10.56
C TRP A 762 -2.39 -10.80 -10.97
N LEU A 763 -1.45 -10.98 -11.90
CA LEU A 763 -0.68 -9.93 -12.54
C LEU A 763 -0.16 -10.43 -13.90
N SER A 764 0.25 -9.52 -14.77
CA SER A 764 0.83 -9.88 -16.07
C SER A 764 2.33 -9.60 -16.13
N LEU A 765 3.06 -10.41 -16.90
CA LEU A 765 4.49 -10.28 -17.07
C LEU A 765 4.87 -10.21 -18.56
N THR A 766 5.73 -9.26 -18.91
CA THR A 766 6.35 -9.15 -20.23
C THR A 766 7.85 -8.90 -20.09
N VAL A 767 8.64 -9.61 -20.88
CA VAL A 767 10.09 -9.47 -20.93
C VAL A 767 10.49 -8.86 -22.26
N VAL A 768 11.22 -7.76 -22.22
CA VAL A 768 11.95 -7.21 -23.37
C VAL A 768 13.36 -7.80 -23.32
N ASP A 769 13.68 -8.70 -24.25
CA ASP A 769 14.95 -9.43 -24.22
C ASP A 769 16.03 -8.74 -25.07
N PRO A 770 17.02 -8.06 -24.45
CA PRO A 770 18.08 -7.38 -25.19
C PRO A 770 19.02 -8.32 -25.95
N THR A 771 18.99 -9.63 -25.64
CA THR A 771 19.81 -10.64 -26.32
C THR A 771 19.12 -11.27 -27.53
N GLN A 772 17.84 -10.99 -27.73
CA GLN A 772 17.00 -11.50 -28.82
C GLN A 772 16.40 -10.37 -29.66
N ASP A 773 17.27 -9.50 -30.19
CA ASP A 773 16.90 -8.36 -31.03
C ASP A 773 15.85 -7.45 -30.36
N HIS A 774 15.96 -7.25 -29.03
CA HIS A 774 15.05 -6.42 -28.22
C HIS A 774 13.58 -6.82 -28.32
N ARG A 775 13.30 -8.08 -28.67
CA ARG A 775 11.94 -8.61 -28.84
C ARG A 775 11.25 -8.75 -27.48
N ALA A 776 9.97 -8.38 -27.44
CA ALA A 776 9.11 -8.59 -26.28
C ALA A 776 8.48 -10.00 -26.28
N PHE A 777 8.43 -10.61 -25.10
CA PHE A 777 7.86 -11.92 -24.80
C PHE A 777 6.87 -11.80 -23.65
N HIS A 778 5.63 -12.20 -23.87
CA HIS A 778 4.58 -12.25 -22.86
C HIS A 778 4.57 -13.60 -22.17
N TYR A 779 4.43 -13.60 -20.84
CA TYR A 779 4.21 -14.82 -20.06
C TYR A 779 2.77 -15.29 -20.26
N GLU A 780 2.56 -16.58 -20.50
CA GLU A 780 1.22 -17.20 -20.61
C GLU A 780 0.92 -18.00 -19.33
N GLU A 781 1.35 -19.26 -19.28
CA GLU A 781 1.18 -20.19 -18.16
C GLU A 781 2.33 -21.21 -18.15
N GLU A 782 2.60 -21.81 -17.00
CA GLU A 782 3.56 -22.91 -16.83
C GLU A 782 4.95 -22.62 -17.41
N LEU A 783 5.48 -21.40 -17.20
CA LEU A 783 6.76 -20.91 -17.74
C LEU A 783 6.84 -20.86 -19.28
N THR A 784 5.69 -20.72 -19.95
CA THR A 784 5.61 -20.58 -21.41
C THR A 784 5.57 -19.10 -21.81
N TRP A 785 6.29 -18.77 -22.88
CA TRP A 785 6.41 -17.40 -23.39
C TRP A 785 5.95 -17.29 -24.84
N THR A 786 5.07 -16.33 -25.13
CA THR A 786 4.62 -15.98 -26.49
C THR A 786 5.27 -14.68 -26.92
N PRO A 787 5.85 -14.58 -28.12
CA PRO A 787 6.36 -13.29 -28.58
C PRO A 787 5.23 -12.29 -28.88
N ALA A 788 5.37 -11.04 -28.43
CA ALA A 788 4.33 -10.01 -28.59
C ALA A 788 3.94 -9.76 -30.06
N SER A 789 4.87 -9.93 -31.00
CA SER A 789 4.61 -9.80 -32.45
C SER A 789 3.79 -10.94 -33.07
N GLU A 790 3.68 -12.09 -32.39
CA GLU A 790 2.83 -13.22 -32.80
C GLU A 790 1.42 -13.13 -32.23
N GLN A 791 1.20 -12.40 -31.12
CA GLN A 791 -0.11 -12.05 -30.59
C GLN A 791 -0.85 -11.15 -31.60
N ILE A 792 -0.19 -10.08 -32.07
CA ILE A 792 -0.69 -9.20 -33.15
C ILE A 792 -0.89 -9.97 -34.47
N ALA A 793 -0.05 -10.95 -34.80
CA ALA A 793 -0.20 -11.73 -36.03
C ALA A 793 -1.35 -12.75 -35.96
N ALA A 794 -1.58 -13.37 -34.80
CA ALA A 794 -2.74 -14.21 -34.53
C ALA A 794 -4.05 -13.39 -34.58
N GLU A 795 -4.04 -12.18 -34.02
CA GLU A 795 -5.13 -11.20 -34.09
C GLU A 795 -5.42 -10.75 -35.54
N VAL A 796 -4.37 -10.58 -36.37
CA VAL A 796 -4.53 -10.21 -37.79
C VAL A 796 -5.01 -11.40 -38.66
N GLU A 797 -4.67 -12.64 -38.34
CA GLU A 797 -5.14 -13.84 -39.07
C GLU A 797 -6.61 -14.21 -38.76
N ALA A 798 -7.17 -13.76 -37.64
CA ALA A 798 -8.60 -13.89 -37.29
C ALA A 798 -9.54 -12.98 -38.11
N ARG A 799 -9.03 -12.10 -38.97
CA ARG A 799 -9.83 -11.23 -39.85
C ARG A 799 -10.67 -12.02 -40.86
N PRO A 800 -12.02 -11.88 -40.88
CA PRO A 800 -12.80 -12.32 -42.03
C PRO A 800 -12.46 -11.42 -43.23
N GLU A 801 -12.03 -12.01 -44.35
CA GLU A 801 -11.82 -11.27 -45.60
C GLU A 801 -13.05 -10.43 -45.94
N SER A 802 -12.90 -9.10 -45.88
CA SER A 802 -13.93 -8.16 -46.32
C SER A 802 -14.31 -8.45 -47.77
N PRO A 803 -15.60 -8.63 -48.11
CA PRO A 803 -16.00 -8.88 -49.48
C PRO A 803 -15.72 -7.63 -50.32
N ASN A 804 -14.79 -7.76 -51.26
CA ASN A 804 -14.49 -6.77 -52.29
C ASN A 804 -15.78 -6.12 -52.83
N ALA A 805 -16.00 -4.86 -52.47
CA ALA A 805 -17.06 -4.04 -53.05
C ALA A 805 -16.79 -3.86 -54.56
N PRO A 806 -17.77 -4.09 -55.45
CA PRO A 806 -17.57 -3.91 -56.87
C PRO A 806 -17.46 -2.41 -57.19
N ALA A 807 -16.46 -2.08 -58.00
CA ALA A 807 -16.24 -0.73 -58.52
C ALA A 807 -17.53 -0.14 -59.14
N VAL A 808 -17.98 0.99 -58.58
CA VAL A 808 -19.07 1.79 -59.13
C VAL A 808 -18.55 2.49 -60.39
N ALA A 809 -19.20 2.23 -61.51
CA ALA A 809 -19.01 2.95 -62.76
C ALA A 809 -19.70 4.32 -62.68
N ASP A 810 -19.02 5.34 -63.21
CA ASP A 810 -19.55 6.68 -63.47
C ASP A 810 -20.90 6.65 -64.21
N ASP A 811 -21.92 7.30 -63.64
CA ASP A 811 -22.85 8.22 -64.31
C ASP A 811 -23.67 9.04 -63.30
#